data_AF-A0A538TZ77-F1
#
_entry.id   AF-A0A538TZ77-F1
#
_cell.length_a   1.000
_cell.length_b   1.000
_cell.length_c   1.000
_cell.angle_alpha   90.00
_cell.angle_beta   90.00
_cell.angle_gamma   90.00
#
_symmetry.space_group_name_H-M   'P 1'
#
loop_
_entity.id
_entity.type
_entity.pdbx_description
1 polymer ?
#
loop_
_entity_poly.entity_id
_entity_poly.type
_entity_poly.pdbx_seq_one_letter_code
_entity_poly.pdbx_strand_id
1 'polypeptide(L)'
;MNAGTSVGSGALNAASGTVSYAQASAGQSVAALNYGGLTFNGFDKTLASSGTIGIAGTFTPGAATAHTITGSTIDFNGGGAQTISAFTYNNLTSSNSGARTLASSGIIKVAGGFTPGSNVYTVTGSSVEFSSSGAQTIPASTYNNLTSSSTGARTLASSGSIKIAGTFTPGTNAYTLTGSTIEYNGTGAQTTPAAFATYDNLAISNAAGVTLGGNTAVNVLSSVTGTLTMGTNVLSGTGDFTLASGGGLKIGSPAGVTASGATGNIQNSGARSFSSGANYTYNGGAAQVPGDGLPSTVGSLTISNASGVTLGASLTVTGALSLTSGALAIGANTLTLNGSVTSTGGSLSSAAGTVIYNQSVTGQNVLAANYGNLTFSDFSKTLASSGTIGIAGTFTPGAAASHTITGSTLSFDGAGSQTIPAFNYQNLTSTGSGARTLASSGTIGVAGVFTPGTNAYTITGSTLGFNGAGSQTIPAFSYQNLTSSSSGARTLASSGTVGVAGAFTPGTNAYTTTGSTLDFNGAGSQTIPAFNYLNLTSSSAGARTLASSGTIGVAGAFTPGTNVYTITGSTVSFNSASAQTIPAINYNNLTSTSTGGRTLASSGTIGIAGTAPAPAPWPPAAPSASPAPSPPAPTPTPSPAAPSASTAPARRPSPRSTTTTSPAPAPAAAPSPPAAPSASPAPSPSAPTSTPPPAAPSTTTAPPPRPCLRRASPPTSTSASTTPPA
;
A
#
# COMPACT_ATOMS: atom_id res chain seq x y z
N MET A 1 -49.72 -41.86 28.11
CA MET A 1 -50.66 -42.99 28.30
C MET A 1 -49.94 -44.32 28.09
N ASN A 2 -50.20 -45.29 28.97
CA ASN A 2 -49.70 -46.67 28.86
C ASN A 2 -50.78 -47.58 28.24
N ALA A 3 -50.41 -48.80 27.83
CA ALA A 3 -51.33 -49.73 27.16
C ALA A 3 -52.58 -50.05 28.02
N GLY A 4 -53.70 -50.32 27.35
CA GLY A 4 -54.98 -50.68 28.00
C GLY A 4 -55.94 -49.50 28.27
N THR A 5 -55.53 -48.25 28.09
CA THR A 5 -56.43 -47.08 28.23
C THR A 5 -57.15 -46.74 26.93
N SER A 6 -58.37 -47.24 26.75
CA SER A 6 -59.30 -46.81 25.70
C SER A 6 -59.98 -45.49 26.08
N VAL A 7 -59.62 -44.40 25.41
CA VAL A 7 -60.29 -43.10 25.58
C VAL A 7 -61.60 -43.09 24.79
N GLY A 8 -62.66 -43.64 25.39
CA GLY A 8 -63.99 -43.70 24.78
C GLY A 8 -64.67 -42.33 24.74
N SER A 9 -64.74 -41.74 23.53
CA SER A 9 -65.54 -40.58 23.07
C SER A 9 -65.54 -39.26 23.87
N GLY A 10 -65.07 -39.22 25.11
CA GLY A 10 -64.84 -38.00 25.88
C GLY A 10 -63.58 -37.28 25.40
N ALA A 11 -63.70 -35.99 25.08
CA ALA A 11 -62.58 -35.19 24.61
C ALA A 11 -61.53 -35.01 25.72
N LEU A 12 -60.32 -35.55 25.50
CA LEU A 12 -59.13 -35.10 26.22
C LEU A 12 -58.90 -33.63 25.87
N ASN A 13 -59.16 -32.72 26.82
CA ASN A 13 -58.74 -31.33 26.70
C ASN A 13 -57.22 -31.20 26.88
N ALA A 14 -56.48 -31.71 25.90
CA ALA A 14 -55.01 -31.74 25.91
C ALA A 14 -54.38 -30.36 25.66
N ALA A 15 -55.17 -29.28 25.53
CA ALA A 15 -54.68 -27.93 25.31
C ALA A 15 -53.88 -27.36 26.51
N SER A 16 -54.09 -27.87 27.73
CA SER A 16 -53.37 -27.47 28.93
C SER A 16 -52.42 -28.58 29.43
N GLY A 17 -51.14 -28.51 29.03
CA GLY A 17 -50.06 -29.39 29.51
C GLY A 17 -49.46 -30.31 28.44
N THR A 18 -48.41 -31.04 28.82
CA THR A 18 -47.62 -31.90 27.91
C THR A 18 -48.11 -33.35 27.95
N VAL A 19 -48.51 -33.90 26.81
CA VAL A 19 -48.89 -35.31 26.67
C VAL A 19 -47.68 -36.15 26.26
N SER A 20 -47.39 -37.19 27.05
CA SER A 20 -46.32 -38.16 26.76
C SER A 20 -46.87 -39.50 26.23
N TYR A 21 -46.44 -39.86 25.02
CA TYR A 21 -46.69 -41.16 24.40
C TYR A 21 -45.58 -42.13 24.80
N ALA A 22 -45.83 -42.81 25.93
CA ALA A 22 -44.81 -43.47 26.74
C ALA A 22 -44.85 -45.02 26.74
N GLN A 23 -45.49 -45.67 25.76
CA GLN A 23 -45.32 -47.13 25.62
C GLN A 23 -43.88 -47.46 25.22
N ALA A 24 -43.26 -48.43 25.92
CA ALA A 24 -41.94 -48.96 25.63
C ALA A 24 -41.97 -49.99 24.48
N SER A 25 -42.69 -49.66 23.41
CA SER A 25 -42.94 -50.50 22.25
C SER A 25 -43.23 -49.64 21.02
N ALA A 26 -42.83 -50.13 19.85
CA ALA A 26 -43.10 -49.49 18.57
C ALA A 26 -44.60 -49.53 18.22
N GLY A 27 -45.03 -48.62 17.34
CA GLY A 27 -46.36 -48.61 16.74
C GLY A 27 -47.46 -47.94 17.55
N GLN A 28 -47.16 -47.36 18.73
CA GLN A 28 -48.15 -46.64 19.54
C GLN A 28 -48.77 -45.48 18.74
N SER A 29 -50.10 -45.49 18.58
CA SER A 29 -50.83 -44.50 17.80
C SER A 29 -50.90 -43.13 18.47
N VAL A 30 -50.64 -42.07 17.70
CA VAL A 30 -50.79 -40.65 18.06
C VAL A 30 -52.00 -40.09 17.32
N ALA A 31 -52.92 -39.47 18.05
CA ALA A 31 -54.19 -39.00 17.51
C ALA A 31 -54.08 -37.59 16.90
N ALA A 32 -54.94 -37.27 15.94
CA ALA A 32 -55.10 -35.91 15.42
C ALA A 32 -55.90 -35.06 16.42
N LEU A 33 -55.19 -34.52 17.42
CA LEU A 33 -55.70 -33.66 18.48
C LEU A 33 -54.83 -32.39 18.62
N ASN A 34 -55.29 -31.42 19.40
CA ASN A 34 -54.49 -30.25 19.78
C ASN A 34 -53.84 -30.47 21.17
N TYR A 35 -52.53 -30.28 21.26
CA TYR A 35 -51.70 -30.60 22.42
C TYR A 35 -50.99 -29.34 22.96
N GLY A 36 -51.05 -29.09 24.27
CA GLY A 36 -50.25 -28.07 24.95
C GLY A 36 -48.75 -28.36 24.90
N GLY A 37 -48.38 -29.63 24.77
CA GLY A 37 -47.03 -30.11 24.43
C GLY A 37 -47.10 -31.59 24.09
N LEU A 38 -46.13 -32.10 23.31
CA LEU A 38 -46.15 -33.48 22.82
C LEU A 38 -44.75 -34.11 22.92
N THR A 39 -44.66 -35.23 23.64
CA THR A 39 -43.40 -35.98 23.84
C THR A 39 -43.55 -37.44 23.44
N PHE A 40 -42.57 -37.97 22.71
CA PHE A 40 -42.42 -39.40 22.43
C PHE A 40 -41.22 -39.97 23.24
N ASN A 41 -41.37 -41.17 23.79
CA ASN A 41 -40.38 -41.80 24.66
C ASN A 41 -39.23 -42.56 23.94
N GLY A 42 -38.90 -42.18 22.71
CA GLY A 42 -37.80 -42.82 21.96
C GLY A 42 -38.11 -44.20 21.34
N PHE A 43 -39.39 -44.59 21.27
CA PHE A 43 -39.87 -45.72 20.45
C PHE A 43 -40.71 -45.19 19.28
N ASP A 44 -40.69 -45.89 18.15
CA ASP A 44 -41.43 -45.47 16.95
C ASP A 44 -42.93 -45.37 17.19
N LYS A 45 -43.55 -44.33 16.63
CA LYS A 45 -44.97 -44.02 16.80
C LYS A 45 -45.70 -44.04 15.46
N THR A 46 -46.96 -44.42 15.49
CA THR A 46 -47.86 -44.37 14.33
C THR A 46 -48.65 -43.07 14.41
N LEU A 47 -48.35 -42.10 13.55
CA LEU A 47 -49.12 -40.86 13.48
C LEU A 47 -50.42 -41.10 12.72
N ALA A 48 -51.42 -40.25 12.95
CA ALA A 48 -52.71 -40.36 12.28
C ALA A 48 -52.54 -40.32 10.74
N SER A 49 -53.36 -41.10 10.02
CA SER A 49 -53.36 -41.13 8.56
C SER A 49 -54.02 -39.90 7.92
N SER A 50 -54.65 -39.04 8.72
CA SER A 50 -55.26 -37.77 8.30
C SER A 50 -55.47 -36.84 9.51
N GLY A 51 -55.98 -35.63 9.27
CA GLY A 51 -56.25 -34.63 10.30
C GLY A 51 -55.01 -33.89 10.81
N THR A 52 -55.20 -33.02 11.80
CA THR A 52 -54.15 -32.15 12.35
C THR A 52 -53.76 -32.56 13.78
N ILE A 53 -52.46 -32.73 13.98
CA ILE A 53 -51.78 -32.85 15.27
C ILE A 53 -51.30 -31.43 15.62
N GLY A 54 -52.12 -30.68 16.34
CA GLY A 54 -51.78 -29.31 16.78
C GLY A 54 -50.85 -29.35 17.99
N ILE A 55 -49.82 -28.50 18.02
CA ILE A 55 -48.87 -28.40 19.13
C ILE A 55 -48.69 -26.93 19.49
N ALA A 56 -49.17 -26.54 20.68
CA ALA A 56 -49.16 -25.16 21.16
C ALA A 56 -47.91 -24.79 21.98
N GLY A 57 -47.16 -25.80 22.46
CA GLY A 57 -45.93 -25.64 23.24
C GLY A 57 -44.76 -26.43 22.63
N THR A 58 -44.15 -27.33 23.40
CA THR A 58 -42.95 -28.07 22.97
C THR A 58 -43.28 -29.38 22.23
N PHE A 59 -42.48 -29.72 21.21
CA PHE A 59 -42.49 -31.03 20.55
C PHE A 59 -41.15 -31.75 20.73
N THR A 60 -41.19 -32.89 21.41
CA THR A 60 -40.00 -33.71 21.72
C THR A 60 -40.17 -35.11 21.07
N PRO A 61 -39.69 -35.32 19.83
CA PRO A 61 -39.87 -36.59 19.12
C PRO A 61 -39.03 -37.76 19.67
N GLY A 62 -38.06 -37.50 20.56
CA GLY A 62 -37.14 -38.52 21.06
C GLY A 62 -36.08 -38.91 20.01
N ALA A 63 -35.49 -40.09 20.19
CA ALA A 63 -34.41 -40.61 19.32
C ALA A 63 -34.86 -41.70 18.31
N ALA A 64 -36.16 -41.96 18.23
CA ALA A 64 -36.74 -42.89 17.26
C ALA A 64 -36.76 -42.27 15.85
N THR A 65 -36.73 -43.11 14.81
CA THR A 65 -36.54 -42.67 13.41
C THR A 65 -37.43 -43.38 12.40
N ALA A 66 -38.03 -44.52 12.73
CA ALA A 66 -38.89 -45.33 11.86
C ALA A 66 -40.39 -45.12 12.19
N HIS A 67 -40.78 -43.89 12.51
CA HIS A 67 -42.17 -43.50 12.75
C HIS A 67 -43.04 -43.73 11.51
N THR A 68 -44.21 -44.35 11.68
CA THR A 68 -45.19 -44.51 10.60
C THR A 68 -45.94 -43.21 10.41
N ILE A 69 -45.70 -42.54 9.27
CA ILE A 69 -46.17 -41.19 8.94
C ILE A 69 -46.81 -41.23 7.55
N THR A 70 -48.13 -41.14 7.46
CA THR A 70 -48.87 -41.43 6.22
C THR A 70 -49.81 -40.33 5.71
N GLY A 71 -50.19 -39.34 6.53
CA GLY A 71 -51.09 -38.28 6.03
C GLY A 71 -51.38 -37.09 6.96
N SER A 72 -51.26 -37.22 8.28
CA SER A 72 -51.53 -36.10 9.21
C SER A 72 -50.67 -34.86 8.96
N THR A 73 -51.23 -33.69 9.25
CA THR A 73 -50.49 -32.44 9.40
C THR A 73 -50.03 -32.28 10.85
N ILE A 74 -48.77 -31.96 11.10
CA ILE A 74 -48.36 -31.38 12.39
C ILE A 74 -48.40 -29.86 12.25
N ASP A 75 -49.11 -29.19 13.14
CA ASP A 75 -49.23 -27.72 13.16
C ASP A 75 -48.65 -27.13 14.44
N PHE A 76 -47.59 -26.33 14.30
CA PHE A 76 -47.03 -25.52 15.40
C PHE A 76 -47.89 -24.26 15.56
N ASN A 77 -48.91 -24.37 16.40
CA ASN A 77 -50.00 -23.42 16.56
C ASN A 77 -49.90 -22.55 17.83
N GLY A 78 -48.77 -22.57 18.52
CA GLY A 78 -48.52 -21.79 19.72
C GLY A 78 -48.40 -20.29 19.42
N GLY A 79 -49.10 -19.46 20.21
CA GLY A 79 -48.93 -18.00 20.17
C GLY A 79 -47.57 -17.54 20.73
N GLY A 80 -46.92 -18.36 21.57
CA GLY A 80 -45.55 -18.14 22.04
C GLY A 80 -44.49 -18.59 21.03
N ALA A 81 -43.21 -18.43 21.41
CA ALA A 81 -42.10 -18.98 20.65
C ALA A 81 -42.08 -20.51 20.74
N GLN A 82 -41.81 -21.19 19.62
CA GLN A 82 -41.73 -22.65 19.53
C GLN A 82 -40.52 -23.10 18.73
N THR A 83 -40.00 -24.30 19.05
CA THR A 83 -38.95 -24.96 18.26
C THR A 83 -39.56 -26.01 17.35
N ILE A 84 -39.30 -25.92 16.04
CA ILE A 84 -39.62 -26.98 15.07
C ILE A 84 -38.49 -28.00 15.10
N SER A 85 -38.74 -29.10 15.80
CA SER A 85 -37.77 -30.18 16.02
C SER A 85 -37.43 -30.92 14.73
N ALA A 86 -36.19 -31.40 14.61
CA ALA A 86 -35.76 -32.30 13.55
C ALA A 86 -36.56 -33.62 13.66
N PHE A 87 -37.33 -33.92 12.62
CA PHE A 87 -38.31 -35.00 12.57
C PHE A 87 -38.79 -35.18 11.11
N THR A 88 -39.49 -36.29 10.83
CA THR A 88 -40.15 -36.49 9.53
C THR A 88 -41.62 -36.11 9.63
N TYR A 89 -42.03 -35.12 8.85
CA TYR A 89 -43.39 -34.62 8.75
C TYR A 89 -44.02 -35.12 7.45
N ASN A 90 -45.30 -35.51 7.48
CA ASN A 90 -46.06 -35.60 6.22
C ASN A 90 -46.34 -34.19 5.74
N ASN A 91 -47.31 -33.50 6.36
CA ASN A 91 -47.43 -32.05 6.22
C ASN A 91 -46.90 -31.36 7.49
N LEU A 92 -46.15 -30.28 7.30
CA LEU A 92 -45.70 -29.38 8.36
C LEU A 92 -46.43 -28.04 8.18
N THR A 93 -47.12 -27.58 9.22
CA THR A 93 -47.72 -26.24 9.26
C THR A 93 -47.19 -25.48 10.47
N SER A 94 -47.14 -24.16 10.33
CA SER A 94 -47.04 -23.23 11.44
C SER A 94 -48.18 -22.24 11.31
N SER A 95 -49.03 -22.19 12.34
CA SER A 95 -50.15 -21.25 12.44
C SER A 95 -49.95 -20.27 13.59
N ASN A 96 -50.84 -19.27 13.69
CA ASN A 96 -50.69 -18.11 14.55
C ASN A 96 -49.38 -17.32 14.30
N SER A 97 -49.05 -16.33 15.13
CA SER A 97 -47.97 -15.36 14.88
C SER A 97 -46.71 -15.57 15.73
N GLY A 98 -46.67 -16.60 16.59
CA GLY A 98 -45.54 -16.86 17.49
C GLY A 98 -44.23 -17.13 16.73
N ALA A 99 -43.09 -16.77 17.34
CA ALA A 99 -41.79 -17.03 16.71
C ALA A 99 -41.52 -18.53 16.52
N ARG A 100 -40.76 -18.89 15.48
CA ARG A 100 -40.39 -20.28 15.17
C ARG A 100 -38.88 -20.42 15.04
N THR A 101 -38.29 -21.23 15.90
CA THR A 101 -36.87 -21.60 15.82
C THR A 101 -36.76 -22.95 15.14
N LEU A 102 -36.06 -23.06 14.01
CA LEU A 102 -35.72 -24.37 13.46
C LEU A 102 -34.70 -25.07 14.38
N ALA A 103 -34.69 -26.39 14.39
CA ALA A 103 -33.71 -27.17 15.15
C ALA A 103 -32.26 -26.76 14.84
N SER A 104 -31.39 -26.81 15.85
CA SER A 104 -29.96 -26.45 15.75
C SER A 104 -29.12 -27.44 14.95
N SER A 105 -29.64 -28.63 14.68
CA SER A 105 -29.02 -29.64 13.83
C SER A 105 -30.08 -30.64 13.34
N GLY A 106 -29.66 -31.64 12.54
CA GLY A 106 -30.55 -32.68 12.02
C GLY A 106 -31.40 -32.23 10.84
N ILE A 107 -32.38 -33.05 10.47
CA ILE A 107 -33.23 -32.86 9.28
C ILE A 107 -34.68 -32.64 9.71
N ILE A 108 -35.30 -31.59 9.18
CA ILE A 108 -36.74 -31.33 9.19
C ILE A 108 -37.25 -31.82 7.82
N LYS A 109 -37.64 -33.09 7.75
CA LYS A 109 -38.00 -33.77 6.50
C LYS A 109 -39.50 -33.60 6.24
N VAL A 110 -39.88 -33.24 5.01
CA VAL A 110 -41.27 -32.99 4.61
C VAL A 110 -41.61 -33.84 3.39
N ALA A 111 -42.54 -34.78 3.57
CA ALA A 111 -42.99 -35.70 2.51
C ALA A 111 -44.21 -35.21 1.72
N GLY A 112 -44.97 -34.28 2.29
CA GLY A 112 -46.16 -33.61 1.72
C GLY A 112 -45.95 -32.09 1.62
N GLY A 113 -46.83 -31.29 2.22
CA GLY A 113 -46.75 -29.82 2.20
C GLY A 113 -45.96 -29.19 3.35
N PHE A 114 -45.33 -28.03 3.09
CA PHE A 114 -44.86 -27.12 4.14
C PHE A 114 -45.58 -25.77 4.04
N THR A 115 -46.24 -25.36 5.12
CA THR A 115 -46.98 -24.10 5.23
C THR A 115 -46.40 -23.27 6.39
N PRO A 116 -45.49 -22.31 6.15
CA PRO A 116 -44.78 -21.59 7.21
C PRO A 116 -45.62 -20.51 7.94
N GLY A 117 -46.83 -20.23 7.47
CA GLY A 117 -47.67 -19.17 8.07
C GLY A 117 -47.07 -17.77 7.90
N SER A 118 -47.35 -16.89 8.86
CA SER A 118 -46.81 -15.52 8.94
C SER A 118 -45.75 -15.38 10.04
N ASN A 119 -45.18 -16.50 10.50
CA ASN A 119 -44.28 -16.56 11.64
C ASN A 119 -42.88 -16.02 11.32
N VAL A 120 -42.20 -15.45 12.32
CA VAL A 120 -40.78 -15.08 12.21
C VAL A 120 -39.91 -16.32 12.45
N TYR A 121 -39.08 -16.66 11.45
CA TYR A 121 -38.22 -17.84 11.46
C TYR A 121 -36.77 -17.54 11.86
N THR A 122 -36.33 -18.09 13.00
CA THR A 122 -34.94 -18.14 13.43
C THR A 122 -34.32 -19.46 12.94
N VAL A 123 -33.24 -19.39 12.16
CA VAL A 123 -32.53 -20.57 11.63
C VAL A 123 -31.16 -20.70 12.26
N THR A 124 -30.76 -21.93 12.61
CA THR A 124 -29.64 -22.19 13.54
C THR A 124 -28.67 -23.29 13.10
N GLY A 125 -29.11 -24.29 12.33
CA GLY A 125 -28.19 -25.32 11.80
C GLY A 125 -28.81 -26.55 11.14
N SER A 126 -30.12 -26.81 11.30
CA SER A 126 -30.82 -27.91 10.61
C SER A 126 -30.89 -27.76 9.08
N SER A 127 -31.27 -28.87 8.42
CA SER A 127 -31.64 -28.92 7.00
C SER A 127 -33.14 -29.15 6.86
N VAL A 128 -33.84 -28.38 6.03
CA VAL A 128 -35.21 -28.72 5.61
C VAL A 128 -35.13 -29.53 4.33
N GLU A 129 -35.75 -30.70 4.30
CA GLU A 129 -35.67 -31.65 3.16
C GLU A 129 -37.05 -31.88 2.53
N PHE A 130 -37.25 -31.44 1.30
CA PHE A 130 -38.41 -31.76 0.46
C PHE A 130 -38.19 -33.08 -0.27
N SER A 131 -38.71 -34.17 0.30
CA SER A 131 -38.31 -35.54 -0.03
C SER A 131 -39.33 -36.38 -0.81
N SER A 132 -40.42 -35.78 -1.29
CA SER A 132 -41.48 -36.54 -1.97
C SER A 132 -41.08 -36.97 -3.37
N SER A 133 -41.49 -38.17 -3.78
CA SER A 133 -41.57 -38.55 -5.20
C SER A 133 -42.73 -37.84 -5.92
N GLY A 134 -43.71 -37.33 -5.17
CA GLY A 134 -44.75 -36.43 -5.68
C GLY A 134 -44.25 -34.99 -5.85
N ALA A 135 -45.11 -34.16 -6.47
CA ALA A 135 -44.87 -32.72 -6.55
C ALA A 135 -44.96 -32.06 -5.16
N GLN A 136 -44.07 -31.11 -4.87
CA GLN A 136 -44.10 -30.29 -3.66
C GLN A 136 -43.88 -28.82 -4.01
N THR A 137 -44.47 -27.93 -3.21
CA THR A 137 -44.17 -26.49 -3.26
C THR A 137 -43.11 -26.15 -2.22
N ILE A 138 -42.08 -25.40 -2.61
CA ILE A 138 -41.12 -24.77 -1.70
C ILE A 138 -41.61 -23.33 -1.43
N PRO A 139 -42.15 -23.04 -0.23
CA PRO A 139 -42.69 -21.72 0.09
C PRO A 139 -41.57 -20.69 0.31
N ALA A 140 -41.91 -19.41 0.15
CA ALA A 140 -41.05 -18.32 0.62
C ALA A 140 -40.93 -18.40 2.15
N SER A 141 -39.71 -18.62 2.64
CA SER A 141 -39.37 -18.80 4.06
C SER A 141 -37.86 -18.69 4.26
N THR A 142 -37.42 -18.72 5.52
CA THR A 142 -35.99 -18.75 5.89
C THR A 142 -35.54 -20.17 6.18
N TYR A 143 -34.47 -20.59 5.50
CA TYR A 143 -33.82 -21.87 5.64
C TYR A 143 -32.38 -21.68 6.11
N ASN A 144 -31.88 -22.59 6.94
CA ASN A 144 -30.43 -22.74 7.09
C ASN A 144 -29.91 -23.51 5.87
N ASN A 145 -30.04 -24.85 5.87
CA ASN A 145 -29.84 -25.66 4.68
C ASN A 145 -31.20 -26.01 4.06
N LEU A 146 -31.30 -25.93 2.73
CA LEU A 146 -32.46 -26.37 1.96
C LEU A 146 -32.05 -27.55 1.06
N THR A 147 -32.74 -28.67 1.19
CA THR A 147 -32.51 -29.87 0.38
C THR A 147 -33.78 -30.25 -0.36
N SER A 148 -33.66 -30.61 -1.63
CA SER A 148 -34.63 -31.45 -2.33
C SER A 148 -34.00 -32.81 -2.62
N SER A 149 -34.79 -33.85 -2.44
CA SER A 149 -34.41 -35.24 -2.69
C SER A 149 -35.55 -35.99 -3.38
N SER A 150 -35.30 -37.26 -3.76
CA SER A 150 -36.17 -38.00 -4.68
C SER A 150 -36.28 -37.29 -6.06
N THR A 151 -37.21 -37.72 -6.90
CA THR A 151 -37.39 -37.22 -8.28
C THR A 151 -38.60 -36.31 -8.48
N GLY A 152 -39.41 -36.11 -7.44
CA GLY A 152 -40.65 -35.34 -7.54
C GLY A 152 -40.44 -33.89 -7.92
N ALA A 153 -41.40 -33.30 -8.65
CA ALA A 153 -41.32 -31.90 -9.08
C ALA A 153 -41.30 -30.93 -7.88
N ARG A 154 -40.66 -29.77 -8.07
CA ARG A 154 -40.52 -28.72 -7.05
C ARG A 154 -40.96 -27.37 -7.62
N THR A 155 -42.13 -26.91 -7.20
CA THR A 155 -42.62 -25.57 -7.56
C THR A 155 -42.12 -24.58 -6.53
N LEU A 156 -41.39 -23.53 -6.94
CA LEU A 156 -41.06 -22.43 -6.04
C LEU A 156 -42.30 -21.56 -5.79
N ALA A 157 -42.33 -20.82 -4.68
CA ALA A 157 -43.35 -19.80 -4.43
C ALA A 157 -43.42 -18.75 -5.55
N SER A 158 -44.58 -18.13 -5.75
CA SER A 158 -44.80 -17.12 -6.79
C SER A 158 -44.37 -15.70 -6.42
N SER A 159 -43.99 -15.49 -5.16
CA SER A 159 -43.52 -14.20 -4.63
C SER A 159 -42.76 -14.42 -3.32
N GLY A 160 -42.14 -13.36 -2.79
CA GLY A 160 -41.35 -13.40 -1.56
C GLY A 160 -39.97 -14.04 -1.72
N SER A 161 -39.21 -14.10 -0.62
CA SER A 161 -37.84 -14.67 -0.61
C SER A 161 -37.81 -16.10 -0.06
N ILE A 162 -37.11 -16.99 -0.77
CA ILE A 162 -36.58 -18.25 -0.29
C ILE A 162 -35.15 -17.96 0.19
N LYS A 163 -35.00 -17.67 1.49
CA LYS A 163 -33.75 -17.24 2.12
C LYS A 163 -32.91 -18.46 2.52
N ILE A 164 -31.65 -18.51 2.10
CA ILE A 164 -30.69 -19.59 2.36
C ILE A 164 -29.51 -19.01 3.17
N ALA A 165 -29.38 -19.41 4.44
CA ALA A 165 -28.25 -19.01 5.29
C ALA A 165 -27.04 -19.97 5.21
N GLY A 166 -27.26 -21.22 4.77
CA GLY A 166 -26.26 -22.28 4.60
C GLY A 166 -26.19 -22.77 3.16
N THR A 167 -26.44 -24.06 2.93
CA THR A 167 -26.33 -24.71 1.61
C THR A 167 -27.70 -24.95 0.98
N PHE A 168 -27.81 -24.71 -0.34
CA PHE A 168 -28.92 -25.20 -1.16
C PHE A 168 -28.48 -26.43 -1.96
N THR A 169 -29.19 -27.55 -1.77
CA THR A 169 -28.97 -28.84 -2.45
C THR A 169 -30.21 -29.16 -3.28
N PRO A 170 -30.22 -28.93 -4.60
CA PRO A 170 -31.42 -29.03 -5.44
C PRO A 170 -31.80 -30.48 -5.84
N GLY A 171 -30.94 -31.46 -5.56
CA GLY A 171 -31.14 -32.84 -6.01
C GLY A 171 -31.11 -32.96 -7.54
N THR A 172 -31.92 -33.88 -8.07
CA THR A 172 -32.19 -34.07 -9.51
C THR A 172 -33.63 -33.70 -9.86
N ASN A 173 -34.31 -32.97 -8.98
CA ASN A 173 -35.71 -32.62 -9.09
C ASN A 173 -35.97 -31.63 -10.25
N ALA A 174 -37.09 -31.80 -10.96
CA ALA A 174 -37.54 -30.81 -11.94
C ALA A 174 -38.14 -29.58 -11.22
N TYR A 175 -37.65 -28.39 -11.53
CA TYR A 175 -38.08 -27.14 -10.88
C TYR A 175 -38.99 -26.28 -11.76
N THR A 176 -40.09 -25.82 -11.17
CA THR A 176 -40.96 -24.80 -11.76
C THR A 176 -40.72 -23.49 -11.01
N LEU A 177 -40.12 -22.52 -11.70
CA LEU A 177 -39.93 -21.15 -11.21
C LEU A 177 -41.23 -20.36 -11.47
N THR A 178 -41.65 -19.52 -10.51
CA THR A 178 -42.95 -18.81 -10.58
C THR A 178 -42.93 -17.36 -10.08
N GLY A 179 -41.75 -16.79 -9.79
CA GLY A 179 -41.59 -15.38 -9.39
C GLY A 179 -40.88 -15.10 -8.06
N SER A 180 -40.67 -16.07 -7.16
CA SER A 180 -39.92 -15.84 -5.91
C SER A 180 -38.42 -15.57 -6.12
N THR A 181 -37.82 -14.94 -5.11
CA THR A 181 -36.38 -14.67 -5.04
C THR A 181 -35.67 -15.72 -4.21
N ILE A 182 -34.68 -16.42 -4.78
CA ILE A 182 -33.73 -17.17 -3.96
C ILE A 182 -32.67 -16.18 -3.47
N GLU A 183 -32.52 -16.08 -2.15
CA GLU A 183 -31.61 -15.14 -1.50
C GLU A 183 -30.53 -15.88 -0.72
N TYR A 184 -29.26 -15.66 -1.07
CA TYR A 184 -28.12 -16.18 -0.33
C TYR A 184 -27.67 -15.14 0.71
N ASN A 185 -28.02 -15.41 1.98
CA ASN A 185 -27.96 -14.46 3.09
C ASN A 185 -27.13 -14.98 4.30
N GLY A 186 -26.25 -15.95 4.08
CA GLY A 186 -25.42 -16.57 5.13
C GLY A 186 -24.42 -15.62 5.78
N THR A 187 -23.86 -16.06 6.91
CA THR A 187 -22.79 -15.36 7.65
C THR A 187 -21.39 -15.89 7.31
N GLY A 188 -21.29 -17.16 6.91
CA GLY A 188 -20.10 -17.76 6.29
C GLY A 188 -20.19 -17.72 4.76
N ALA A 189 -19.09 -18.02 4.07
CA ALA A 189 -19.08 -18.07 2.61
C ALA A 189 -20.01 -19.18 2.07
N GLN A 190 -20.74 -18.89 0.99
CA GLN A 190 -21.68 -19.80 0.32
C GLN A 190 -21.28 -20.06 -1.13
N THR A 191 -21.88 -21.07 -1.75
CA THR A 191 -21.73 -21.39 -3.18
C THR A 191 -23.11 -21.72 -3.77
N THR A 192 -23.44 -21.19 -4.94
CA THR A 192 -24.67 -21.59 -5.67
C THR A 192 -24.49 -23.00 -6.24
N PRO A 193 -25.48 -23.90 -6.17
CA PRO A 193 -25.31 -25.26 -6.65
C PRO A 193 -25.31 -25.29 -8.18
N ALA A 194 -24.26 -25.86 -8.78
CA ALA A 194 -24.09 -25.93 -10.25
C ALA A 194 -25.24 -26.68 -10.97
N ALA A 195 -25.95 -27.57 -10.26
CA ALA A 195 -27.13 -28.27 -10.77
C ALA A 195 -28.40 -27.38 -10.85
N PHE A 196 -28.38 -26.17 -10.29
CA PHE A 196 -29.48 -25.20 -10.35
C PHE A 196 -29.04 -23.97 -11.15
N ALA A 197 -29.03 -24.12 -12.47
CA ALA A 197 -28.47 -23.13 -13.39
C ALA A 197 -29.42 -21.97 -13.75
N THR A 198 -30.68 -21.97 -13.29
CA THR A 198 -31.70 -20.97 -13.69
C THR A 198 -32.51 -20.48 -12.49
N TYR A 199 -32.66 -19.16 -12.37
CA TYR A 199 -33.42 -18.46 -11.33
C TYR A 199 -34.42 -17.50 -12.00
N ASP A 200 -35.56 -17.19 -11.35
CA ASP A 200 -36.34 -16.02 -11.73
C ASP A 200 -35.70 -14.76 -11.14
N ASN A 201 -35.62 -14.72 -9.82
CA ASN A 201 -34.95 -13.67 -9.06
C ASN A 201 -33.84 -14.28 -8.19
N LEU A 202 -32.64 -13.67 -8.22
CA LEU A 202 -31.46 -14.11 -7.47
C LEU A 202 -30.88 -12.94 -6.66
N ALA A 203 -30.96 -13.02 -5.33
CA ALA A 203 -30.40 -12.02 -4.43
C ALA A 203 -29.16 -12.55 -3.69
N ILE A 204 -28.13 -11.71 -3.63
CA ILE A 204 -26.85 -11.99 -2.97
C ILE A 204 -26.67 -10.93 -1.88
N SER A 205 -27.07 -11.25 -0.64
CA SER A 205 -26.99 -10.37 0.53
C SER A 205 -25.89 -10.76 1.53
N ASN A 206 -25.34 -11.96 1.41
CA ASN A 206 -24.19 -12.45 2.18
C ASN A 206 -22.92 -11.63 1.92
N ALA A 207 -22.43 -10.93 2.95
CA ALA A 207 -21.23 -10.09 2.88
C ALA A 207 -19.91 -10.90 2.85
N ALA A 208 -19.85 -12.05 3.54
CA ALA A 208 -18.69 -12.96 3.50
C ALA A 208 -18.51 -13.58 2.10
N GLY A 209 -19.62 -13.74 1.38
CA GLY A 209 -19.67 -13.84 -0.06
C GLY A 209 -20.21 -15.16 -0.60
N VAL A 210 -20.72 -15.11 -1.82
CA VAL A 210 -21.30 -16.22 -2.55
C VAL A 210 -20.49 -16.47 -3.81
N THR A 211 -20.07 -17.71 -4.05
CA THR A 211 -19.41 -18.12 -5.30
C THR A 211 -20.44 -18.73 -6.25
N LEU A 212 -20.42 -18.39 -7.54
CA LEU A 212 -21.20 -19.14 -8.52
C LEU A 212 -20.59 -20.53 -8.73
N GLY A 213 -21.35 -21.60 -8.47
CA GLY A 213 -20.87 -22.97 -8.73
C GLY A 213 -20.81 -23.35 -10.21
N GLY A 214 -21.46 -22.57 -11.09
CA GLY A 214 -21.45 -22.74 -12.53
C GLY A 214 -22.10 -21.54 -13.24
N ASN A 215 -22.18 -21.59 -14.57
CA ASN A 215 -22.94 -20.62 -15.36
C ASN A 215 -24.40 -20.58 -14.89
N THR A 216 -24.94 -19.37 -14.76
CA THR A 216 -26.25 -19.12 -14.12
C THR A 216 -27.07 -18.15 -14.97
N ALA A 217 -28.31 -18.50 -15.29
CA ALA A 217 -29.29 -17.63 -15.94
C ALA A 217 -30.28 -17.06 -14.90
N VAL A 218 -30.67 -15.80 -15.06
CA VAL A 218 -31.64 -15.10 -14.23
C VAL A 218 -32.70 -14.44 -15.12
N ASN A 219 -33.97 -14.81 -14.94
CA ASN A 219 -35.04 -14.46 -15.87
C ASN A 219 -35.59 -13.03 -15.64
N VAL A 220 -35.54 -12.53 -14.39
CA VAL A 220 -36.22 -11.28 -13.98
C VAL A 220 -35.25 -10.28 -13.32
N LEU A 221 -34.60 -10.62 -12.20
CA LEU A 221 -33.66 -9.72 -11.53
C LEU A 221 -32.55 -10.46 -10.76
N SER A 222 -31.30 -10.06 -10.98
CA SER A 222 -30.19 -10.34 -10.08
C SER A 222 -29.78 -9.10 -9.30
N SER A 223 -29.67 -9.21 -7.97
CA SER A 223 -29.33 -8.11 -7.07
C SER A 223 -28.20 -8.51 -6.12
N VAL A 224 -27.14 -7.70 -6.06
CA VAL A 224 -25.94 -7.95 -5.24
C VAL A 224 -25.72 -6.79 -4.27
N THR A 225 -25.98 -7.05 -2.99
CA THR A 225 -25.69 -6.14 -1.85
C THR A 225 -24.61 -6.68 -0.93
N GLY A 226 -24.45 -8.02 -0.89
CA GLY A 226 -23.28 -8.71 -0.34
C GLY A 226 -22.14 -8.82 -1.36
N THR A 227 -21.37 -9.91 -1.33
CA THR A 227 -20.26 -10.14 -2.28
C THR A 227 -20.54 -11.32 -3.22
N LEU A 228 -20.52 -11.10 -4.53
CA LEU A 228 -20.60 -12.15 -5.55
C LEU A 228 -19.21 -12.48 -6.13
N THR A 229 -18.86 -13.75 -6.20
CA THR A 229 -17.60 -14.27 -6.77
C THR A 229 -17.89 -15.08 -8.03
N MET A 230 -17.47 -14.57 -9.18
CA MET A 230 -17.81 -15.14 -10.49
C MET A 230 -16.85 -16.25 -10.94
N GLY A 231 -15.55 -16.11 -10.65
CA GLY A 231 -14.53 -16.88 -11.36
C GLY A 231 -14.66 -16.68 -12.88
N THR A 232 -14.55 -17.76 -13.65
CA THR A 232 -14.81 -17.75 -15.10
C THR A 232 -16.28 -17.96 -15.48
N ASN A 233 -17.18 -18.15 -14.50
CA ASN A 233 -18.60 -18.39 -14.78
C ASN A 233 -19.31 -17.14 -15.29
N VAL A 234 -20.36 -17.35 -16.08
CA VAL A 234 -21.21 -16.31 -16.65
C VAL A 234 -22.53 -16.22 -15.88
N LEU A 235 -22.94 -15.01 -15.53
CA LEU A 235 -24.32 -14.68 -15.19
C LEU A 235 -25.03 -14.15 -16.44
N SER A 236 -26.19 -14.69 -16.80
CA SER A 236 -26.92 -14.34 -18.02
C SER A 236 -28.43 -14.37 -17.80
N GLY A 237 -29.22 -14.44 -18.88
CA GLY A 237 -30.68 -14.45 -18.84
C GLY A 237 -31.30 -13.11 -19.23
N THR A 238 -32.63 -13.07 -19.26
CA THR A 238 -33.43 -11.90 -19.66
C THR A 238 -33.55 -10.83 -18.59
N GLY A 239 -33.28 -11.18 -17.33
CA GLY A 239 -33.45 -10.27 -16.20
C GLY A 239 -32.36 -9.21 -16.10
N ASP A 240 -32.65 -8.15 -15.36
CA ASP A 240 -31.69 -7.09 -15.04
C ASP A 240 -30.61 -7.60 -14.08
N PHE A 241 -29.41 -7.00 -14.13
CA PHE A 241 -28.36 -7.17 -13.13
C PHE A 241 -28.12 -5.86 -12.40
N THR A 242 -28.13 -5.88 -11.06
CA THR A 242 -27.81 -4.73 -10.21
C THR A 242 -26.76 -5.08 -9.17
N LEU A 243 -25.57 -4.46 -9.28
CA LEU A 243 -24.57 -4.40 -8.23
C LEU A 243 -24.76 -3.11 -7.44
N ALA A 244 -25.27 -3.22 -6.22
CA ALA A 244 -25.62 -2.08 -5.37
C ALA A 244 -24.39 -1.39 -4.77
N SER A 245 -24.57 -0.16 -4.26
CA SER A 245 -23.54 0.54 -3.49
C SER A 245 -23.14 -0.28 -2.25
N GLY A 246 -21.84 -0.35 -1.95
CA GLY A 246 -21.27 -1.23 -0.93
C GLY A 246 -21.13 -2.70 -1.35
N GLY A 247 -21.94 -3.18 -2.31
CA GLY A 247 -21.87 -4.55 -2.83
C GLY A 247 -20.52 -4.89 -3.47
N GLY A 248 -20.13 -6.15 -3.41
CA GLY A 248 -18.86 -6.65 -3.92
C GLY A 248 -19.01 -7.54 -5.16
N LEU A 249 -18.14 -7.37 -6.16
CA LEU A 249 -18.06 -8.25 -7.33
C LEU A 249 -16.61 -8.68 -7.59
N LYS A 250 -16.35 -10.00 -7.59
CA LYS A 250 -15.05 -10.59 -7.94
C LYS A 250 -15.10 -11.22 -9.33
N ILE A 251 -14.28 -10.70 -10.23
CA ILE A 251 -14.36 -10.80 -11.69
C ILE A 251 -13.17 -11.63 -12.18
N GLY A 252 -13.45 -12.77 -12.83
CA GLY A 252 -12.42 -13.66 -13.39
C GLY A 252 -12.35 -13.72 -14.92
N SER A 253 -13.30 -13.11 -15.63
CA SER A 253 -13.32 -13.05 -17.10
C SER A 253 -12.24 -12.08 -17.63
N PRO A 254 -11.46 -12.43 -18.68
CA PRO A 254 -10.48 -11.54 -19.32
C PRO A 254 -11.07 -10.20 -19.79
N ALA A 255 -12.33 -10.20 -20.24
CA ALA A 255 -13.04 -9.02 -20.71
C ALA A 255 -13.69 -8.19 -19.57
N GLY A 256 -13.50 -8.59 -18.31
CA GLY A 256 -14.01 -7.87 -17.15
C GLY A 256 -15.53 -7.91 -17.02
N VAL A 257 -16.14 -6.73 -16.89
CA VAL A 257 -17.59 -6.52 -16.93
C VAL A 257 -17.95 -5.57 -18.07
N THR A 258 -18.91 -5.95 -18.91
CA THR A 258 -19.32 -5.15 -20.08
C THR A 258 -20.73 -4.61 -19.94
N ALA A 259 -20.96 -3.43 -20.54
CA ALA A 259 -22.24 -2.74 -20.47
C ALA A 259 -23.36 -3.47 -21.24
N SER A 260 -23.00 -4.25 -22.27
CA SER A 260 -23.93 -5.08 -23.06
C SER A 260 -23.21 -6.25 -23.75
N GLY A 261 -23.95 -7.12 -24.44
CA GLY A 261 -23.39 -8.21 -25.26
C GLY A 261 -22.89 -9.44 -24.49
N ALA A 262 -22.52 -10.50 -25.23
CA ALA A 262 -22.13 -11.81 -24.71
C ALA A 262 -20.63 -11.90 -24.34
N THR A 263 -20.16 -10.95 -23.53
CA THR A 263 -18.75 -10.80 -23.11
C THR A 263 -18.64 -10.45 -21.63
N GLY A 264 -17.46 -10.65 -21.02
CA GLY A 264 -17.28 -10.44 -19.58
C GLY A 264 -17.95 -11.52 -18.71
N ASN A 265 -18.00 -11.30 -17.39
CA ASN A 265 -18.68 -12.21 -16.45
C ASN A 265 -20.21 -11.99 -16.38
N ILE A 266 -20.69 -10.77 -16.63
CA ILE A 266 -22.13 -10.42 -16.60
C ILE A 266 -22.59 -10.24 -18.04
N GLN A 267 -23.53 -11.09 -18.47
CA GLN A 267 -24.02 -11.21 -19.84
C GLN A 267 -25.55 -11.16 -19.95
N ASN A 268 -26.25 -10.72 -18.88
CA ASN A 268 -27.68 -10.41 -18.88
C ASN A 268 -28.08 -9.55 -20.10
N SER A 269 -29.21 -9.85 -20.74
CA SER A 269 -29.76 -9.04 -21.83
C SER A 269 -30.72 -7.94 -21.37
N GLY A 270 -31.16 -7.99 -20.10
CA GLY A 270 -31.69 -6.84 -19.38
C GLY A 270 -30.61 -5.80 -19.04
N ALA A 271 -31.00 -4.75 -18.32
CA ALA A 271 -30.10 -3.67 -17.93
C ALA A 271 -29.00 -4.15 -16.99
N ARG A 272 -27.79 -3.59 -17.12
CA ARG A 272 -26.63 -3.89 -16.27
C ARG A 272 -26.23 -2.66 -15.47
N SER A 273 -26.70 -2.59 -14.22
CA SER A 273 -26.43 -1.50 -13.29
C SER A 273 -25.22 -1.85 -12.41
N PHE A 274 -24.11 -1.13 -12.64
CA PHE A 274 -22.89 -1.23 -11.85
C PHE A 274 -22.75 0.04 -11.01
N SER A 275 -22.90 -0.05 -9.68
CA SER A 275 -22.86 1.15 -8.82
C SER A 275 -21.45 1.72 -8.70
N SER A 276 -21.35 3.05 -8.76
CA SER A 276 -20.11 3.80 -8.46
C SER A 276 -19.69 3.74 -6.99
N GLY A 277 -20.56 3.25 -6.09
CA GLY A 277 -20.24 2.95 -4.69
C GLY A 277 -19.91 1.47 -4.43
N ALA A 278 -19.89 0.61 -5.45
CA ALA A 278 -19.59 -0.81 -5.30
C ALA A 278 -18.08 -1.11 -5.25
N ASN A 279 -17.74 -2.31 -4.78
CA ASN A 279 -16.38 -2.79 -4.59
C ASN A 279 -16.02 -3.84 -5.65
N TYR A 280 -14.98 -3.59 -6.43
CA TYR A 280 -14.61 -4.41 -7.59
C TYR A 280 -13.28 -5.13 -7.35
N THR A 281 -13.23 -6.43 -7.62
CA THR A 281 -12.02 -7.25 -7.52
C THR A 281 -11.74 -7.92 -8.85
N TYR A 282 -10.54 -7.75 -9.40
CA TYR A 282 -10.09 -8.46 -10.60
C TYR A 282 -9.13 -9.59 -10.18
N ASN A 283 -9.57 -10.82 -10.36
CA ASN A 283 -8.93 -12.04 -9.86
C ASN A 283 -9.00 -13.22 -10.86
N GLY A 284 -8.99 -12.92 -12.16
CA GLY A 284 -8.84 -13.92 -13.21
C GLY A 284 -7.45 -14.55 -13.25
N GLY A 285 -7.33 -15.69 -13.93
CA GLY A 285 -6.06 -16.39 -14.15
C GLY A 285 -5.30 -15.95 -15.41
N ALA A 286 -5.94 -15.18 -16.29
CA ALA A 286 -5.34 -14.55 -17.46
C ALA A 286 -5.46 -13.02 -17.33
N ALA A 287 -4.66 -12.27 -18.10
CA ALA A 287 -4.66 -10.80 -18.04
C ALA A 287 -6.06 -10.23 -18.30
N GLN A 288 -6.45 -9.22 -17.52
CA GLN A 288 -7.80 -8.62 -17.57
C GLN A 288 -7.78 -7.18 -18.05
N VAL A 289 -8.88 -6.77 -18.68
CA VAL A 289 -9.31 -5.36 -18.73
C VAL A 289 -10.51 -5.16 -17.80
N PRO A 290 -10.78 -3.93 -17.32
CA PRO A 290 -12.01 -3.63 -16.60
C PRO A 290 -13.30 -4.00 -17.32
N GLY A 291 -13.31 -3.85 -18.65
CA GLY A 291 -14.50 -3.83 -19.49
C GLY A 291 -15.20 -2.46 -19.51
N ASP A 292 -16.10 -2.23 -20.47
CA ASP A 292 -16.83 -0.97 -20.65
C ASP A 292 -18.02 -0.81 -19.68
N GLY A 293 -18.32 -1.85 -18.90
CA GLY A 293 -19.32 -1.81 -17.83
C GLY A 293 -18.78 -1.29 -16.49
N LEU A 294 -17.46 -1.10 -16.31
CA LEU A 294 -16.93 -0.53 -15.08
C LEU A 294 -17.19 1.00 -15.05
N PRO A 295 -17.85 1.55 -14.02
CA PRO A 295 -18.04 2.99 -13.89
C PRO A 295 -16.70 3.74 -13.74
N SER A 296 -16.65 4.98 -14.24
CA SER A 296 -15.46 5.87 -14.12
C SER A 296 -15.12 6.30 -12.69
N THR A 297 -15.98 5.98 -11.72
CA THR A 297 -15.77 6.14 -10.28
C THR A 297 -16.28 4.90 -9.57
N VAL A 298 -15.48 4.32 -8.68
CA VAL A 298 -15.83 3.10 -7.92
C VAL A 298 -15.65 3.31 -6.41
N GLY A 299 -16.20 2.38 -5.61
CA GLY A 299 -15.94 2.27 -4.18
C GLY A 299 -14.49 1.87 -3.94
N SER A 300 -14.23 0.58 -3.69
CA SER A 300 -12.85 0.04 -3.59
C SER A 300 -12.48 -0.76 -4.83
N LEU A 301 -11.19 -0.78 -5.17
CA LEU A 301 -10.61 -1.58 -6.26
C LEU A 301 -9.54 -2.53 -5.70
N THR A 302 -9.70 -3.83 -5.95
CA THR A 302 -8.69 -4.84 -5.60
C THR A 302 -8.15 -5.52 -6.86
N ILE A 303 -6.83 -5.54 -7.00
CA ILE A 303 -6.12 -6.19 -8.11
C ILE A 303 -5.39 -7.42 -7.54
N SER A 304 -5.92 -8.59 -7.88
CA SER A 304 -5.51 -9.90 -7.36
C SER A 304 -5.31 -10.91 -8.50
N ASN A 305 -4.78 -10.44 -9.63
CA ASN A 305 -4.58 -11.18 -10.86
C ASN A 305 -3.09 -11.13 -11.23
N ALA A 306 -2.39 -12.26 -11.13
CA ALA A 306 -0.96 -12.34 -11.38
C ALA A 306 -0.55 -11.97 -12.82
N SER A 307 -1.43 -12.13 -13.80
CA SER A 307 -1.22 -11.70 -15.19
C SER A 307 -1.48 -10.20 -15.41
N GLY A 308 -1.94 -9.48 -14.38
CA GLY A 308 -2.15 -8.04 -14.40
C GLY A 308 -3.50 -7.59 -14.97
N VAL A 309 -3.77 -6.29 -14.79
CA VAL A 309 -5.00 -5.61 -15.20
C VAL A 309 -4.64 -4.30 -15.89
N THR A 310 -5.17 -4.06 -17.11
CA THR A 310 -4.90 -2.84 -17.87
C THR A 310 -6.16 -1.96 -17.97
N LEU A 311 -6.10 -0.73 -17.48
CA LEU A 311 -7.22 0.22 -17.57
C LEU A 311 -7.41 0.71 -19.01
N GLY A 312 -8.63 0.60 -19.53
CA GLY A 312 -9.03 1.17 -20.82
C GLY A 312 -9.45 2.65 -20.76
N ALA A 313 -9.66 3.20 -19.55
CA ALA A 313 -10.13 4.56 -19.32
C ALA A 313 -9.59 5.12 -17.98
N SER A 314 -9.80 6.41 -17.74
CA SER A 314 -9.49 7.06 -16.46
C SER A 314 -10.50 6.66 -15.37
N LEU A 315 -10.01 6.52 -14.14
CA LEU A 315 -10.75 5.89 -13.03
C LEU A 315 -10.52 6.64 -11.71
N THR A 316 -11.59 6.86 -10.95
CA THR A 316 -11.54 7.33 -9.55
C THR A 316 -11.89 6.20 -8.60
N VAL A 317 -11.05 5.96 -7.59
CA VAL A 317 -11.31 5.03 -6.49
C VAL A 317 -11.61 5.84 -5.23
N THR A 318 -12.83 5.74 -4.71
CA THR A 318 -13.28 6.56 -3.57
C THR A 318 -12.87 5.96 -2.23
N GLY A 319 -12.92 4.63 -2.12
CA GLY A 319 -12.39 3.81 -1.04
C GLY A 319 -10.98 3.30 -1.33
N ALA A 320 -10.69 2.06 -0.91
CA ALA A 320 -9.33 1.52 -0.94
C ALA A 320 -8.88 1.06 -2.33
N LEU A 321 -7.61 1.30 -2.67
CA LEU A 321 -6.88 0.57 -3.71
C LEU A 321 -5.98 -0.49 -3.06
N SER A 322 -6.18 -1.75 -3.44
CA SER A 322 -5.44 -2.90 -2.90
C SER A 322 -4.78 -3.72 -4.00
N LEU A 323 -3.45 -3.71 -4.05
CA LEU A 323 -2.65 -4.44 -5.04
C LEU A 323 -2.05 -5.71 -4.41
N THR A 324 -2.81 -6.81 -4.46
CA THR A 324 -2.43 -8.08 -3.82
C THR A 324 -1.69 -9.03 -4.75
N SER A 325 -1.92 -8.95 -6.07
CA SER A 325 -1.14 -9.72 -7.06
C SER A 325 -1.19 -9.07 -8.45
N GLY A 326 -0.03 -9.04 -9.12
CA GLY A 326 0.14 -8.55 -10.49
C GLY A 326 0.13 -7.02 -10.63
N ALA A 327 0.34 -6.56 -11.86
CA ALA A 327 0.45 -5.13 -12.17
C ALA A 327 -0.91 -4.51 -12.52
N LEU A 328 -1.22 -3.35 -11.93
CA LEU A 328 -2.23 -2.42 -12.44
C LEU A 328 -1.57 -1.46 -13.43
N ALA A 329 -1.79 -1.68 -14.73
CA ALA A 329 -1.31 -0.79 -15.78
C ALA A 329 -2.38 0.25 -16.12
N ILE A 330 -2.07 1.55 -15.95
CA ILE A 330 -3.02 2.63 -16.26
C ILE A 330 -2.85 3.21 -17.68
N GLY A 331 -1.76 2.86 -18.37
CA GLY A 331 -1.44 3.42 -19.69
C GLY A 331 -1.25 4.94 -19.61
N ALA A 332 -1.92 5.68 -20.49
CA ALA A 332 -1.94 7.15 -20.48
C ALA A 332 -3.10 7.76 -19.67
N ASN A 333 -3.87 6.94 -18.94
CA ASN A 333 -5.05 7.40 -18.19
C ASN A 333 -4.68 8.11 -16.88
N THR A 334 -5.67 8.79 -16.30
CA THR A 334 -5.62 9.32 -14.93
C THR A 334 -6.24 8.32 -13.96
N LEU A 335 -5.51 8.03 -12.87
CA LEU A 335 -5.99 7.26 -11.72
C LEU A 335 -6.06 8.17 -10.48
N THR A 336 -7.27 8.47 -10.03
CA THR A 336 -7.53 9.31 -8.84
C THR A 336 -7.85 8.44 -7.64
N LEU A 337 -7.16 8.66 -6.52
CA LEU A 337 -7.20 7.82 -5.32
C LEU A 337 -7.61 8.66 -4.11
N ASN A 338 -8.87 8.55 -3.66
CA ASN A 338 -9.38 9.32 -2.51
C ASN A 338 -9.27 8.54 -1.19
N GLY A 339 -9.18 7.20 -1.23
CA GLY A 339 -9.00 6.35 -0.06
C GLY A 339 -7.56 5.88 0.17
N SER A 340 -7.41 4.87 1.02
CA SER A 340 -6.12 4.24 1.32
C SER A 340 -5.55 3.48 0.12
N VAL A 341 -4.23 3.36 0.06
CA VAL A 341 -3.52 2.65 -1.01
C VAL A 341 -2.58 1.63 -0.38
N THR A 342 -2.65 0.39 -0.84
CA THR A 342 -1.81 -0.71 -0.34
C THR A 342 -1.28 -1.56 -1.48
N SER A 343 -0.06 -2.07 -1.31
CA SER A 343 0.42 -3.23 -2.07
C SER A 343 1.02 -4.25 -1.11
N THR A 344 0.66 -5.52 -1.31
CA THR A 344 1.20 -6.68 -0.58
C THR A 344 1.78 -7.75 -1.51
N GLY A 345 1.64 -7.56 -2.83
CA GLY A 345 2.11 -8.50 -3.85
C GLY A 345 1.83 -8.07 -5.30
N GLY A 346 1.16 -6.93 -5.51
CA GLY A 346 0.98 -6.32 -6.83
C GLY A 346 1.89 -5.10 -7.05
N SER A 347 1.73 -4.44 -8.20
CA SER A 347 2.48 -3.23 -8.56
C SER A 347 1.63 -2.23 -9.35
N LEU A 348 2.05 -0.98 -9.39
CA LEU A 348 1.42 0.08 -10.18
C LEU A 348 2.33 0.43 -11.36
N SER A 349 1.80 0.35 -12.59
CA SER A 349 2.51 0.70 -13.82
C SER A 349 1.86 1.94 -14.44
N SER A 350 2.51 3.09 -14.22
CA SER A 350 1.93 4.42 -14.46
C SER A 350 2.84 5.37 -15.24
N ALA A 351 3.93 4.88 -15.85
CA ALA A 351 4.99 5.69 -16.47
C ALA A 351 4.54 6.63 -17.61
N ALA A 352 3.37 6.40 -18.22
CA ALA A 352 2.79 7.26 -19.27
C ALA A 352 1.52 8.02 -18.83
N GLY A 353 1.03 7.78 -17.62
CA GLY A 353 -0.25 8.28 -17.12
C GLY A 353 -0.10 9.19 -15.91
N THR A 354 -1.23 9.58 -15.31
CA THR A 354 -1.28 10.49 -14.16
C THR A 354 -1.85 9.77 -12.94
N VAL A 355 -1.19 9.85 -11.79
CA VAL A 355 -1.72 9.32 -10.52
C VAL A 355 -1.92 10.46 -9.54
N ILE A 356 -3.15 10.59 -9.04
CA ILE A 356 -3.56 11.65 -8.11
C ILE A 356 -3.88 11.02 -6.76
N TYR A 357 -2.96 11.16 -5.80
CA TYR A 357 -3.16 10.80 -4.39
C TYR A 357 -3.97 11.91 -3.71
N ASN A 358 -5.29 11.79 -3.82
CA ASN A 358 -6.27 12.84 -3.57
C ASN A 358 -7.02 12.71 -2.23
N GLN A 359 -6.58 11.83 -1.32
CA GLN A 359 -7.24 11.68 -0.01
C GLN A 359 -7.25 13.00 0.78
N SER A 360 -8.43 13.37 1.28
CA SER A 360 -8.70 14.60 2.04
C SER A 360 -8.41 14.48 3.54
N VAL A 361 -7.50 13.58 3.92
CA VAL A 361 -6.96 13.41 5.27
C VAL A 361 -5.48 13.05 5.18
N THR A 362 -4.73 13.24 6.27
CA THR A 362 -3.30 12.91 6.34
C THR A 362 -3.05 11.41 6.41
N GLY A 363 -1.90 10.97 5.89
CA GLY A 363 -1.38 9.60 6.04
C GLY A 363 -1.57 8.69 4.83
N GLN A 364 -2.12 9.19 3.72
CA GLN A 364 -2.29 8.40 2.50
C GLN A 364 -0.93 7.89 1.97
N ASN A 365 -0.80 6.56 1.84
CA ASN A 365 0.41 5.93 1.33
C ASN A 365 0.65 6.22 -0.16
N VAL A 366 1.88 6.55 -0.53
CA VAL A 366 2.37 6.69 -1.90
C VAL A 366 3.33 5.53 -2.18
N LEU A 367 3.07 4.78 -3.25
CA LEU A 367 3.82 3.57 -3.59
C LEU A 367 5.18 3.91 -4.20
N ALA A 368 6.18 3.06 -3.99
CA ALA A 368 7.40 3.06 -4.80
C ALA A 368 7.05 2.47 -6.18
N ALA A 369 6.93 3.33 -7.18
CA ALA A 369 6.53 3.01 -8.56
C ALA A 369 7.04 4.09 -9.52
N ASN A 370 6.90 3.83 -10.83
CA ASN A 370 7.24 4.79 -11.88
C ASN A 370 5.96 5.48 -12.39
N TYR A 371 5.95 6.81 -12.34
CA TYR A 371 4.83 7.68 -12.66
C TYR A 371 5.16 8.55 -13.88
N GLY A 372 4.19 8.74 -14.78
CA GLY A 372 4.25 9.80 -15.78
C GLY A 372 4.11 11.15 -15.07
N ASN A 373 2.93 11.42 -14.51
CA ASN A 373 2.70 12.54 -13.60
C ASN A 373 2.26 12.02 -12.23
N LEU A 374 2.77 12.66 -11.17
CA LEU A 374 2.43 12.38 -9.78
C LEU A 374 1.87 13.64 -9.12
N THR A 375 0.63 13.58 -8.65
CA THR A 375 -0.04 14.69 -7.96
C THR A 375 -0.50 14.25 -6.58
N PHE A 376 -0.27 15.10 -5.57
CA PHE A 376 -0.83 14.96 -4.23
C PHE A 376 -1.89 16.05 -4.00
N SER A 377 -2.94 15.75 -3.23
CA SER A 377 -3.75 16.79 -2.58
C SER A 377 -2.99 17.45 -1.42
N ASP A 378 -3.51 18.58 -0.92
CA ASP A 378 -2.89 19.43 0.13
C ASP A 378 -2.87 18.81 1.55
N PHE A 379 -2.94 17.49 1.65
CA PHE A 379 -2.88 16.72 2.89
C PHE A 379 -1.64 15.82 2.90
N SER A 380 -0.91 15.81 4.01
CA SER A 380 0.34 15.05 4.18
C SER A 380 0.22 13.60 3.71
N LYS A 381 1.15 13.18 2.86
CA LYS A 381 1.27 11.81 2.35
C LYS A 381 2.35 11.03 3.09
N THR A 382 2.20 9.71 3.12
CA THR A 382 3.20 8.76 3.62
C THR A 382 3.92 8.16 2.42
N LEU A 383 5.12 8.64 2.10
CA LEU A 383 5.92 8.08 1.02
C LEU A 383 6.55 6.76 1.46
N ALA A 384 6.77 5.85 0.50
CA ALA A 384 7.35 4.54 0.75
C ALA A 384 8.64 4.61 1.60
N SER A 385 8.81 3.65 2.51
CA SER A 385 9.97 3.59 3.41
C SER A 385 11.27 3.15 2.72
N SER A 386 11.19 2.65 1.49
CA SER A 386 12.30 2.22 0.64
C SER A 386 11.90 2.25 -0.84
N GLY A 387 12.83 1.90 -1.73
CA GLY A 387 12.60 1.84 -3.18
C GLY A 387 12.60 3.21 -3.86
N THR A 388 12.24 3.22 -5.15
CA THR A 388 12.26 4.43 -5.99
C THR A 388 10.84 4.86 -6.33
N ILE A 389 10.59 6.16 -6.24
CA ILE A 389 9.44 6.87 -6.81
C ILE A 389 9.98 7.58 -8.06
N GLY A 390 9.86 6.92 -9.21
CA GLY A 390 10.29 7.46 -10.50
C GLY A 390 9.23 8.40 -11.07
N ILE A 391 9.65 9.55 -11.60
CA ILE A 391 8.74 10.55 -12.16
C ILE A 391 9.32 11.02 -13.51
N ALA A 392 8.62 10.69 -14.59
CA ALA A 392 9.05 10.96 -15.96
C ALA A 392 8.53 12.29 -16.53
N GLY A 393 7.48 12.84 -15.93
CA GLY A 393 6.81 14.09 -16.28
C GLY A 393 6.74 15.04 -15.09
N THR A 394 5.53 15.39 -14.63
CA THR A 394 5.31 16.44 -13.61
C THR A 394 5.16 15.86 -12.20
N PHE A 395 5.78 16.50 -11.21
CA PHE A 395 5.50 16.28 -9.78
C PHE A 395 4.81 17.50 -9.16
N THR A 396 3.61 17.29 -8.61
CA THR A 396 2.81 18.31 -7.92
C THR A 396 2.60 17.88 -6.46
N PRO A 397 3.41 18.38 -5.50
CA PRO A 397 3.39 17.87 -4.12
C PRO A 397 2.22 18.36 -3.25
N GLY A 398 1.39 19.29 -3.74
CA GLY A 398 0.39 20.00 -2.93
C GLY A 398 1.02 21.00 -1.95
N ALA A 399 0.20 21.63 -1.12
CA ALA A 399 0.60 22.64 -0.13
C ALA A 399 0.98 22.07 1.25
N ALA A 400 0.96 20.75 1.44
CA ALA A 400 1.26 20.13 2.73
C ALA A 400 2.78 20.18 3.04
N ALA A 401 3.12 20.68 4.23
CA ALA A 401 4.53 20.78 4.66
C ALA A 401 5.07 19.51 5.34
N SER A 402 4.19 18.69 5.93
CA SER A 402 4.53 17.65 6.91
C SER A 402 4.30 16.23 6.37
N HIS A 403 4.90 15.90 5.22
CA HIS A 403 4.86 14.54 4.66
C HIS A 403 5.75 13.58 5.47
N THR A 404 5.33 12.33 5.60
CA THR A 404 6.17 11.28 6.18
C THR A 404 7.00 10.66 5.08
N ILE A 405 8.33 10.80 5.15
CA ILE A 405 9.27 10.34 4.13
C ILE A 405 10.47 9.72 4.86
N THR A 406 10.67 8.40 4.76
CA THR A 406 11.62 7.70 5.65
C THR A 406 12.83 7.11 4.93
N GLY A 407 12.70 6.64 3.68
CA GLY A 407 13.86 6.06 2.96
C GLY A 407 13.71 5.83 1.45
N SER A 408 12.63 6.27 0.82
CA SER A 408 12.50 6.23 -0.64
C SER A 408 13.40 7.25 -1.35
N THR A 409 13.73 6.95 -2.60
CA THR A 409 14.39 7.87 -3.53
C THR A 409 13.35 8.43 -4.50
N LEU A 410 13.18 9.75 -4.57
CA LEU A 410 12.48 10.37 -5.70
C LEU A 410 13.47 10.57 -6.84
N SER A 411 13.12 10.07 -8.02
CA SER A 411 13.98 10.10 -9.21
C SER A 411 13.28 10.86 -10.33
N PHE A 412 13.84 11.99 -10.73
CA PHE A 412 13.41 12.72 -11.92
C PHE A 412 14.09 12.08 -13.15
N ASP A 413 13.40 11.08 -13.71
CA ASP A 413 13.90 10.18 -14.75
C ASP A 413 13.46 10.55 -16.18
N GLY A 414 12.71 11.66 -16.32
CA GLY A 414 12.17 12.13 -17.58
C GLY A 414 13.22 12.62 -18.59
N ALA A 415 13.02 12.26 -19.86
CA ALA A 415 13.74 12.82 -21.00
C ALA A 415 13.25 14.23 -21.38
N GLY A 416 12.02 14.60 -20.97
CA GLY A 416 11.51 15.97 -21.07
C GLY A 416 12.10 16.90 -20.01
N SER A 417 11.89 18.20 -20.17
CA SER A 417 12.21 19.17 -19.11
C SER A 417 11.32 18.93 -17.88
N GLN A 418 11.89 18.96 -16.69
CA GLN A 418 11.16 18.71 -15.43
C GLN A 418 11.49 19.78 -14.38
N THR A 419 10.47 20.22 -13.64
CA THR A 419 10.66 21.05 -12.45
C THR A 419 10.83 20.17 -11.22
N ILE A 420 11.88 20.44 -10.43
CA ILE A 420 12.05 19.89 -9.08
C ILE A 420 11.43 20.89 -8.10
N PRO A 421 10.24 20.60 -7.52
CA PRO A 421 9.53 21.54 -6.65
C PRO A 421 10.22 21.68 -5.28
N ALA A 422 9.93 22.79 -4.60
CA ALA A 422 10.26 23.01 -3.20
C ALA A 422 9.50 21.99 -2.33
N PHE A 423 10.21 20.94 -1.91
CA PHE A 423 9.69 19.78 -1.20
C PHE A 423 10.82 19.16 -0.36
N ASN A 424 10.49 18.36 0.64
CA ASN A 424 11.48 17.61 1.41
C ASN A 424 11.68 16.22 0.80
N TYR A 425 12.91 15.77 0.69
CA TYR A 425 13.30 14.50 0.09
C TYR A 425 14.18 13.71 1.07
N GLN A 426 14.01 12.39 1.11
CA GLN A 426 15.02 11.53 1.75
C GLN A 426 16.21 11.41 0.79
N ASN A 427 16.05 10.73 -0.35
CA ASN A 427 17.01 10.80 -1.44
C ASN A 427 16.37 11.48 -2.65
N LEU A 428 17.14 12.35 -3.31
CA LEU A 428 16.75 13.10 -4.50
C LEU A 428 17.76 12.82 -5.62
N THR A 429 17.30 12.22 -6.71
CA THR A 429 18.14 11.86 -7.86
C THR A 429 17.57 12.43 -9.15
N SER A 430 18.45 12.82 -10.08
CA SER A 430 18.10 13.00 -11.49
C SER A 430 18.85 11.94 -12.32
N THR A 431 18.12 11.12 -13.07
CA THR A 431 18.66 10.04 -13.92
C THR A 431 18.29 10.16 -15.40
N GLY A 432 17.25 10.94 -15.72
CA GLY A 432 16.83 11.17 -17.10
C GLY A 432 17.81 12.06 -17.86
N SER A 433 17.57 12.26 -19.16
CA SER A 433 18.40 13.13 -20.01
C SER A 433 17.90 14.58 -20.12
N GLY A 434 16.67 14.87 -19.69
CA GLY A 434 16.04 16.17 -19.90
C GLY A 434 16.62 17.30 -19.03
N ALA A 435 16.26 18.54 -19.36
CA ALA A 435 16.60 19.68 -18.52
C ALA A 435 15.90 19.61 -17.14
N ARG A 436 16.47 20.28 -16.14
CA ARG A 436 15.96 20.34 -14.77
C ARG A 436 15.85 21.78 -14.29
N THR A 437 14.66 22.19 -13.88
CA THR A 437 14.43 23.52 -13.29
C THR A 437 14.24 23.34 -11.78
N LEU A 438 15.12 23.93 -10.97
CA LEU A 438 14.86 24.04 -9.53
C LEU A 438 13.78 25.12 -9.30
N ALA A 439 12.99 24.96 -8.24
CA ALA A 439 11.92 25.89 -7.90
C ALA A 439 12.39 27.37 -7.86
N SER A 440 11.51 28.29 -8.23
CA SER A 440 11.78 29.73 -8.22
C SER A 440 11.87 30.32 -6.80
N SER A 441 11.37 29.60 -5.80
CA SER A 441 11.40 30.00 -4.38
C SER A 441 11.25 28.76 -3.47
N GLY A 442 11.25 28.97 -2.15
CA GLY A 442 11.08 27.89 -1.16
C GLY A 442 12.34 27.04 -0.95
N THR A 443 12.17 25.95 -0.21
CA THR A 443 13.27 25.03 0.15
C THR A 443 13.06 23.66 -0.50
N ILE A 444 14.10 23.18 -1.18
CA ILE A 444 14.27 21.81 -1.62
C ILE A 444 15.15 21.15 -0.53
N GLY A 445 14.53 20.43 0.41
CA GLY A 445 15.25 19.79 1.51
C GLY A 445 15.71 18.38 1.13
N VAL A 446 16.94 17.99 1.48
CA VAL A 446 17.44 16.61 1.27
C VAL A 446 18.08 16.09 2.55
N ALA A 447 17.52 15.02 3.11
CA ALA A 447 17.95 14.46 4.40
C ALA A 447 18.90 13.25 4.27
N GLY A 448 18.96 12.64 3.09
CA GLY A 448 19.86 11.56 2.70
C GLY A 448 20.79 12.02 1.56
N VAL A 449 20.70 11.38 0.40
CA VAL A 449 21.60 11.64 -0.74
C VAL A 449 20.98 12.57 -1.78
N PHE A 450 21.74 13.56 -2.26
CA PHE A 450 21.43 14.34 -3.46
C PHE A 450 22.35 13.91 -4.61
N THR A 451 21.77 13.49 -5.74
CA THR A 451 22.48 13.04 -6.93
C THR A 451 21.96 13.81 -8.15
N PRO A 452 22.57 14.96 -8.52
CA PRO A 452 22.11 15.80 -9.64
C PRO A 452 22.32 15.19 -11.03
N GLY A 453 23.10 14.11 -11.17
CA GLY A 453 23.40 13.52 -12.48
C GLY A 453 24.20 14.47 -13.38
N THR A 454 23.92 14.44 -14.68
CA THR A 454 24.61 15.23 -15.72
C THR A 454 23.68 16.21 -16.45
N ASN A 455 22.47 16.43 -15.92
CA ASN A 455 21.44 17.25 -16.55
C ASN A 455 21.84 18.73 -16.66
N ALA A 456 21.28 19.44 -17.65
CA ALA A 456 21.33 20.89 -17.69
C ALA A 456 20.36 21.46 -16.65
N TYR A 457 20.86 22.29 -15.72
CA TYR A 457 20.07 22.87 -14.63
C TYR A 457 19.79 24.36 -14.81
N THR A 458 18.52 24.75 -14.63
CA THR A 458 18.10 26.14 -14.40
C THR A 458 17.85 26.34 -12.91
N ILE A 459 18.55 27.30 -12.31
CA ILE A 459 18.62 27.53 -10.86
C ILE A 459 18.24 28.99 -10.59
N THR A 460 17.03 29.23 -10.07
CA THR A 460 16.42 30.57 -10.10
C THR A 460 16.29 31.24 -8.73
N GLY A 461 15.88 30.53 -7.68
CA GLY A 461 15.68 31.16 -6.37
C GLY A 461 15.49 30.22 -5.16
N SER A 462 15.20 28.93 -5.37
CA SER A 462 15.11 27.96 -4.28
C SER A 462 16.40 27.84 -3.45
N THR A 463 16.21 27.50 -2.18
CA THR A 463 17.27 27.01 -1.29
C THR A 463 17.37 25.49 -1.40
N LEU A 464 18.56 24.92 -1.66
CA LEU A 464 18.80 23.49 -1.36
C LEU A 464 19.32 23.37 0.08
N GLY A 465 18.64 22.57 0.90
CA GLY A 465 18.98 22.40 2.32
C GLY A 465 19.36 20.96 2.67
N PHE A 466 20.60 20.74 3.09
CA PHE A 466 21.08 19.45 3.60
C PHE A 466 20.70 19.31 5.09
N ASN A 467 19.52 18.75 5.35
CA ASN A 467 18.84 18.73 6.66
C ASN A 467 18.93 17.39 7.39
N GLY A 468 19.75 16.46 6.92
CA GLY A 468 19.88 15.11 7.48
C GLY A 468 20.59 15.06 8.82
N ALA A 469 20.08 14.23 9.75
CA ALA A 469 20.79 13.89 10.98
C ALA A 469 22.00 12.96 10.75
N GLY A 470 22.00 12.20 9.64
CA GLY A 470 23.14 11.42 9.19
C GLY A 470 24.25 12.27 8.55
N SER A 471 25.37 11.63 8.23
CA SER A 471 26.40 12.24 7.39
C SER A 471 25.88 12.43 5.96
N GLN A 472 26.17 13.57 5.33
CA GLN A 472 25.76 13.88 3.96
C GLN A 472 26.93 14.45 3.14
N THR A 473 27.02 14.03 1.89
CA THR A 473 27.91 14.66 0.90
C THR A 473 27.15 15.77 0.18
N ILE A 474 27.75 16.96 0.10
CA ILE A 474 27.29 18.09 -0.71
C ILE A 474 28.00 18.01 -2.08
N PRO A 475 27.30 17.72 -3.19
CA PRO A 475 27.92 17.58 -4.50
C PRO A 475 28.56 18.89 -5.00
N ALA A 476 29.58 18.75 -5.85
CA ALA A 476 30.07 19.81 -6.71
C ALA A 476 28.98 20.15 -7.75
N PHE A 477 28.27 21.24 -7.49
CA PHE A 477 27.03 21.63 -8.17
C PHE A 477 26.82 23.15 -7.96
N SER A 478 25.94 23.77 -8.75
CA SER A 478 25.59 25.18 -8.61
C SER A 478 24.27 25.35 -7.86
N TYR A 479 24.29 26.14 -6.79
CA TYR A 479 23.14 26.41 -5.92
C TYR A 479 22.76 27.89 -6.02
N GLN A 480 21.47 28.21 -5.90
CA GLN A 480 21.08 29.60 -5.65
C GLN A 480 21.38 29.92 -4.19
N ASN A 481 20.61 29.34 -3.25
CA ASN A 481 20.98 29.33 -1.85
C ASN A 481 21.33 27.89 -1.42
N LEU A 482 22.39 27.75 -0.63
CA LEU A 482 22.85 26.48 -0.07
C LEU A 482 22.82 26.56 1.45
N THR A 483 22.07 25.68 2.09
CA THR A 483 22.01 25.61 3.56
C THR A 483 22.31 24.20 4.07
N SER A 484 22.77 24.15 5.32
CA SER A 484 22.82 22.92 6.11
C SER A 484 22.14 23.13 7.45
N SER A 485 21.43 22.12 7.91
CA SER A 485 20.74 22.10 9.20
C SER A 485 20.78 20.68 9.79
N SER A 486 20.32 20.53 11.04
CA SER A 486 20.65 19.37 11.90
C SER A 486 22.15 19.30 12.26
N SER A 487 22.56 18.28 13.02
CA SER A 487 23.92 18.12 13.57
C SER A 487 24.81 17.14 12.81
N GLY A 488 24.26 16.43 11.81
CA GLY A 488 25.00 15.42 11.04
C GLY A 488 26.23 15.98 10.32
N ALA A 489 27.26 15.16 10.11
CA ALA A 489 28.46 15.59 9.40
C ALA A 489 28.17 15.98 7.94
N ARG A 490 29.01 16.86 7.38
CA ARG A 490 28.91 17.34 6.00
C ARG A 490 30.25 17.20 5.28
N THR A 491 30.25 16.53 4.15
CA THR A 491 31.43 16.40 3.28
C THR A 491 31.20 17.23 2.02
N LEU A 492 31.99 18.27 1.78
CA LEU A 492 32.06 18.87 0.44
C LEU A 492 32.70 17.84 -0.51
N ALA A 493 32.27 17.80 -1.76
CA ALA A 493 32.77 16.83 -2.73
C ALA A 493 34.31 16.82 -2.85
N SER A 494 34.86 15.67 -3.23
CA SER A 494 36.32 15.44 -3.30
C SER A 494 37.03 16.09 -4.49
N SER A 495 36.28 16.75 -5.37
CA SER A 495 36.79 17.54 -6.50
C SER A 495 35.68 18.44 -7.07
N GLY A 496 36.03 19.34 -7.98
CA GLY A 496 35.08 20.21 -8.68
C GLY A 496 34.69 21.47 -7.90
N THR A 497 33.64 22.14 -8.36
CA THR A 497 33.19 23.43 -7.81
C THR A 497 31.79 23.30 -7.19
N VAL A 498 31.67 23.75 -5.95
CA VAL A 498 30.41 24.00 -5.24
C VAL A 498 30.12 25.49 -5.43
N GLY A 499 29.30 25.85 -6.40
CA GLY A 499 28.98 27.25 -6.72
C GLY A 499 27.75 27.74 -5.95
N VAL A 500 27.79 28.95 -5.39
CA VAL A 500 26.64 29.56 -4.69
C VAL A 500 26.44 30.99 -5.18
N ALA A 501 25.28 31.27 -5.78
CA ALA A 501 24.96 32.57 -6.39
C ALA A 501 24.15 33.51 -5.47
N GLY A 502 23.55 32.98 -4.41
CA GLY A 502 22.85 33.69 -3.34
C GLY A 502 23.55 33.50 -1.99
N ALA A 503 22.85 32.96 -0.99
CA ALA A 503 23.38 32.75 0.36
C ALA A 503 23.97 31.35 0.59
N PHE A 504 25.11 31.27 1.26
CA PHE A 504 25.64 30.04 1.87
C PHE A 504 25.50 30.09 3.39
N THR A 505 24.71 29.18 3.97
CA THR A 505 24.51 29.06 5.42
C THR A 505 24.96 27.68 5.90
N PRO A 506 26.23 27.50 6.31
CA PRO A 506 26.75 26.18 6.70
C PRO A 506 26.18 25.60 8.00
N GLY A 507 25.46 26.40 8.80
CA GLY A 507 24.94 25.93 10.10
C GLY A 507 26.06 25.61 11.10
N THR A 508 25.81 24.64 11.98
CA THR A 508 26.74 24.20 13.05
C THR A 508 27.34 22.82 12.81
N ASN A 509 27.15 22.25 11.61
CA ASN A 509 27.62 20.92 11.26
C ASN A 509 29.16 20.81 11.27
N ALA A 510 29.68 19.61 11.55
CA ALA A 510 31.09 19.31 11.33
C ALA A 510 31.36 19.11 9.83
N TYR A 511 32.33 19.85 9.27
CA TYR A 511 32.64 19.82 7.83
C TYR A 511 33.97 19.14 7.50
N THR A 512 33.93 18.25 6.52
CA THR A 512 35.09 17.74 5.79
C THR A 512 35.19 18.46 4.45
N THR A 513 36.27 19.21 4.21
CA THR A 513 36.43 20.08 3.04
C THR A 513 37.62 19.65 2.17
N THR A 514 37.62 18.41 1.72
CA THR A 514 38.80 17.77 1.10
C THR A 514 38.63 17.60 -0.41
N GLY A 515 38.72 18.70 -1.17
CA GLY A 515 39.01 18.66 -2.61
C GLY A 515 38.26 19.68 -3.48
N SER A 516 37.02 20.04 -3.12
CA SER A 516 36.25 21.06 -3.85
C SER A 516 36.76 22.49 -3.65
N THR A 517 36.45 23.32 -4.65
CA THR A 517 36.39 24.78 -4.53
C THR A 517 34.98 25.20 -4.15
N LEU A 518 34.81 26.10 -3.17
CA LEU A 518 33.55 26.84 -3.01
C LEU A 518 33.68 28.17 -3.76
N ASP A 519 32.72 28.48 -4.63
CA ASP A 519 32.73 29.68 -5.47
C ASP A 519 31.49 30.56 -5.21
N PHE A 520 31.71 31.79 -4.76
CA PHE A 520 30.68 32.82 -4.64
C PHE A 520 30.50 33.50 -6.00
N ASN A 521 29.65 32.91 -6.84
CA ASN A 521 29.46 33.29 -8.25
C ASN A 521 28.25 34.22 -8.50
N GLY A 522 27.66 34.79 -7.44
CA GLY A 522 26.51 35.69 -7.52
C GLY A 522 26.86 37.08 -8.03
N ALA A 523 26.05 37.61 -8.96
CA ALA A 523 26.15 39.00 -9.41
C ALA A 523 25.65 40.00 -8.36
N GLY A 524 24.79 39.58 -7.43
CA GLY A 524 24.40 40.36 -6.26
C GLY A 524 25.48 40.43 -5.19
N SER A 525 25.21 41.21 -4.13
CA SER A 525 26.05 41.19 -2.92
C SER A 525 25.91 39.85 -2.20
N GLN A 526 27.02 39.26 -1.76
CA GLN A 526 27.05 37.97 -1.04
C GLN A 526 27.89 38.08 0.23
N THR A 527 27.43 37.44 1.30
CA THR A 527 28.23 37.28 2.53
C THR A 527 29.05 36.00 2.45
N ILE A 528 30.36 36.10 2.70
CA ILE A 528 31.25 34.95 2.89
C ILE A 528 31.26 34.62 4.39
N PRO A 529 30.63 33.51 4.83
CA PRO A 529 30.54 33.15 6.24
C PRO A 529 31.90 32.72 6.81
N ALA A 530 32.04 32.81 8.14
CA ALA A 530 33.13 32.18 8.88
C ALA A 530 33.03 30.65 8.76
N PHE A 531 33.97 30.05 8.04
CA PHE A 531 33.98 28.66 7.61
C PHE A 531 35.40 28.27 7.17
N ASN A 532 35.71 26.97 7.14
CA ASN A 532 37.01 26.44 6.69
C ASN A 532 36.92 25.91 5.25
N TYR A 533 37.29 26.75 4.29
CA TYR A 533 37.37 26.42 2.86
C TYR A 533 38.69 25.70 2.55
N LEU A 534 38.68 24.80 1.55
CA LEU A 534 39.92 24.41 0.88
C LEU A 534 40.30 25.53 -0.10
N ASN A 535 39.68 25.53 -1.27
CA ASN A 535 39.77 26.65 -2.19
C ASN A 535 38.52 27.53 -2.05
N LEU A 536 38.73 28.83 -1.94
CA LEU A 536 37.69 29.86 -1.92
C LEU A 536 37.81 30.69 -3.19
N THR A 537 36.74 30.79 -3.98
CA THR A 537 36.69 31.61 -5.19
C THR A 537 35.54 32.60 -5.12
N SER A 538 35.69 33.72 -5.82
CA SER A 538 34.61 34.61 -6.20
C SER A 538 34.76 34.91 -7.70
N SER A 539 33.96 34.24 -8.54
CA SER A 539 34.10 34.30 -10.01
C SER A 539 33.27 35.39 -10.72
N SER A 540 32.34 36.03 -9.99
CA SER A 540 31.46 37.08 -10.52
C SER A 540 31.92 38.49 -10.08
N ALA A 541 31.16 39.54 -10.39
CA ALA A 541 31.53 40.94 -10.07
C ALA A 541 30.80 41.54 -8.85
N GLY A 542 29.83 40.81 -8.24
CA GLY A 542 29.03 41.32 -7.13
C GLY A 542 29.84 41.65 -5.86
N ALA A 543 29.33 42.50 -4.97
CA ALA A 543 30.03 42.82 -3.72
C ALA A 543 30.20 41.58 -2.81
N ARG A 544 31.25 41.56 -1.98
CA ARG A 544 31.55 40.46 -1.05
C ARG A 544 31.74 41.00 0.36
N THR A 545 30.83 40.63 1.26
CA THR A 545 30.92 40.99 2.68
C THR A 545 31.57 39.85 3.44
N LEU A 546 32.74 40.06 4.05
CA LEU A 546 33.31 39.10 4.98
C LEU A 546 32.49 39.08 6.28
N ALA A 547 32.41 37.93 6.96
CA ALA A 547 31.64 37.78 8.18
C ALA A 547 31.97 38.82 9.28
N SER A 548 31.00 39.10 10.15
CA SER A 548 31.16 40.05 11.27
C SER A 548 31.97 39.51 12.44
N SER A 549 32.21 38.20 12.50
CA SER A 549 33.02 37.55 13.53
C SER A 549 33.49 36.17 13.05
N GLY A 550 34.26 35.47 13.90
CA GLY A 550 34.77 34.12 13.60
C GLY A 550 35.92 34.10 12.59
N THR A 551 36.24 32.90 12.10
CA THR A 551 37.38 32.65 11.21
C THR A 551 36.93 32.19 9.82
N ILE A 552 37.44 32.85 8.79
CA ILE A 552 37.41 32.43 7.39
C ILE A 552 38.73 31.71 7.14
N GLY A 553 38.74 30.38 7.27
CA GLY A 553 39.94 29.57 7.04
C GLY A 553 40.08 29.19 5.57
N VAL A 554 41.28 29.28 5.01
CA VAL A 554 41.59 28.85 3.64
C VAL A 554 42.81 27.93 3.67
N ALA A 555 42.62 26.66 3.29
CA ALA A 555 43.66 25.63 3.28
C ALA A 555 44.30 25.39 1.89
N GLY A 556 43.76 26.02 0.84
CA GLY A 556 44.22 25.97 -0.54
C GLY A 556 44.37 27.37 -1.13
N ALA A 557 43.79 27.63 -2.30
CA ALA A 557 43.82 28.95 -2.94
C ALA A 557 42.68 29.86 -2.46
N PHE A 558 42.92 31.17 -2.40
CA PHE A 558 41.88 32.20 -2.37
C PHE A 558 41.95 33.03 -3.66
N THR A 559 40.91 32.97 -4.49
CA THR A 559 40.78 33.69 -5.75
C THR A 559 39.66 34.73 -5.62
N PRO A 560 39.96 36.00 -5.27
CA PRO A 560 38.95 36.99 -4.89
C PRO A 560 38.23 37.67 -6.08
N GLY A 561 38.53 37.30 -7.31
CA GLY A 561 37.94 37.92 -8.51
C GLY A 561 38.26 39.41 -8.63
N THR A 562 37.32 40.15 -9.21
CA THR A 562 37.33 41.63 -9.31
C THR A 562 36.40 42.30 -8.30
N ASN A 563 35.99 41.56 -7.26
CA ASN A 563 34.93 41.95 -6.35
C ASN A 563 35.35 43.06 -5.38
N VAL A 564 34.40 43.93 -5.02
CA VAL A 564 34.57 44.87 -3.89
C VAL A 564 34.35 44.12 -2.58
N TYR A 565 35.37 44.12 -1.71
CA TYR A 565 35.33 43.46 -0.40
C TYR A 565 34.99 44.43 0.73
N THR A 566 33.90 44.15 1.45
CA THR A 566 33.55 44.80 2.71
C THR A 566 34.03 43.94 3.88
N ILE A 567 34.78 44.54 4.80
CA ILE A 567 35.32 43.88 5.99
C ILE A 567 34.50 44.25 7.22
N THR A 568 34.11 43.24 8.03
CA THR A 568 33.04 43.42 9.04
C THR A 568 33.42 42.91 10.44
N GLY A 569 34.56 42.22 10.59
CA GLY A 569 35.10 41.79 11.89
C GLY A 569 35.82 40.43 11.91
N SER A 570 35.53 39.54 10.95
CA SER A 570 36.13 38.20 10.89
C SER A 570 37.65 38.19 10.67
N THR A 571 38.31 37.13 11.14
CA THR A 571 39.71 36.81 10.84
C THR A 571 39.81 35.93 9.60
N VAL A 572 40.57 36.34 8.58
CA VAL A 572 40.95 35.43 7.49
C VAL A 572 42.25 34.70 7.88
N SER A 573 42.25 33.37 7.83
CA SER A 573 43.40 32.54 8.20
C SER A 573 43.87 31.69 7.03
N PHE A 574 45.11 31.89 6.59
CA PHE A 574 45.79 31.04 5.62
C PHE A 574 46.48 29.89 6.37
N ASN A 575 45.83 28.74 6.43
CA ASN A 575 46.13 27.67 7.40
C ASN A 575 46.75 26.40 6.79
N SER A 576 47.14 26.43 5.51
CA SER A 576 47.75 25.28 4.83
C SER A 576 49.19 24.99 5.28
N ALA A 577 49.57 23.71 5.32
CA ALA A 577 50.99 23.32 5.38
C ALA A 577 51.72 23.57 4.05
N SER A 578 50.98 23.70 2.94
CA SER A 578 51.52 24.11 1.64
C SER A 578 51.75 25.62 1.57
N ALA A 579 52.53 26.06 0.58
CA ALA A 579 52.65 27.47 0.25
C ALA A 579 51.30 28.06 -0.21
N GLN A 580 51.00 29.30 0.18
CA GLN A 580 49.78 30.01 -0.19
C GLN A 580 50.08 31.46 -0.57
N THR A 581 49.42 31.96 -1.61
CA THR A 581 49.41 33.39 -1.95
C THR A 581 48.28 34.09 -1.20
N ILE A 582 48.59 35.20 -0.54
CA ILE A 582 47.62 36.09 0.11
C ILE A 582 47.23 37.17 -0.90
N PRO A 583 45.95 37.23 -1.36
CA PRO A 583 45.52 38.21 -2.34
C PRO A 583 45.52 39.65 -1.80
N ALA A 584 45.68 40.61 -2.72
CA ALA A 584 45.61 42.05 -2.47
C ALA A 584 44.16 42.53 -2.28
N ILE A 585 43.57 42.17 -1.14
CA ILE A 585 42.31 42.76 -0.65
C ILE A 585 42.51 43.27 0.78
N ASN A 586 41.54 44.03 1.28
CA ASN A 586 41.49 44.43 2.68
C ASN A 586 40.97 43.29 3.56
N TYR A 587 41.47 43.20 4.78
CA TYR A 587 41.06 42.25 5.81
C TYR A 587 40.75 42.99 7.12
N ASN A 588 39.84 42.45 7.94
CA ASN A 588 39.71 42.95 9.31
C ASN A 588 40.89 42.45 10.14
N ASN A 589 40.96 41.14 10.38
CA ASN A 589 42.18 40.50 10.89
C ASN A 589 42.69 39.49 9.85
N LEU A 590 44.01 39.33 9.76
CA LEU A 590 44.69 38.38 8.90
C LEU A 590 45.67 37.54 9.72
N THR A 591 45.64 36.22 9.58
CA THR A 591 46.56 35.30 10.26
C THR A 591 47.10 34.22 9.33
N SER A 592 48.24 33.63 9.73
CA SER A 592 48.76 32.37 9.18
C SER A 592 49.02 31.43 10.34
N THR A 593 48.31 30.30 10.40
CA THR A 593 48.30 29.39 11.56
C THR A 593 48.96 28.04 11.25
N SER A 594 49.89 28.00 10.29
CA SER A 594 50.58 26.80 9.84
C SER A 594 51.95 27.13 9.23
N THR A 595 52.80 26.13 9.05
CA THR A 595 54.21 26.24 8.65
C THR A 595 54.45 26.48 7.16
N GLY A 596 53.40 26.42 6.33
CA GLY A 596 53.51 26.67 4.90
C GLY A 596 53.93 28.11 4.57
N GLY A 597 54.70 28.28 3.49
CA GLY A 597 55.12 29.61 3.03
C GLY A 597 53.94 30.53 2.72
N ARG A 598 54.11 31.84 2.94
CA ARG A 598 53.11 32.86 2.62
C ARG A 598 53.73 33.92 1.71
N THR A 599 53.17 34.05 0.52
CA THR A 599 53.60 35.03 -0.48
C THR A 599 52.50 36.08 -0.59
N LEU A 600 52.82 37.36 -0.44
CA LEU A 600 51.85 38.42 -0.74
C LEU A 600 51.67 38.54 -2.26
N ALA A 601 50.49 38.96 -2.72
CA ALA A 601 50.28 39.23 -4.14
C ALA A 601 51.33 40.22 -4.71
N SER A 602 51.79 39.98 -5.93
CA SER A 602 52.87 40.74 -6.58
C SER A 602 52.49 42.16 -7.01
N SER A 603 51.23 42.56 -6.81
CA SER A 603 50.70 43.90 -7.03
C SER A 603 49.44 44.15 -6.20
N GLY A 604 49.05 45.41 -6.04
CA GLY A 604 47.92 45.84 -5.23
C GLY A 604 48.30 46.24 -3.80
N THR A 605 47.32 46.28 -2.89
CA THR A 605 47.51 46.69 -1.49
C THR A 605 46.72 45.77 -0.56
N ILE A 606 47.29 45.47 0.61
CA ILE A 606 46.65 44.68 1.67
C ILE A 606 46.48 45.60 2.89
N GLY A 607 45.26 46.11 3.11
CA GLY A 607 44.92 46.84 4.32
C GLY A 607 44.45 45.90 5.43
N ILE A 608 44.95 46.07 6.65
CA ILE A 608 44.50 45.36 7.86
C ILE A 608 43.87 46.40 8.79
N ALA A 609 42.59 46.23 9.14
CA ALA A 609 41.86 47.19 9.97
C ALA A 609 41.92 46.90 11.48
N GLY A 610 42.09 45.63 11.86
CA GLY A 610 42.26 45.22 13.25
C GLY A 610 43.62 45.66 13.79
N THR A 611 43.65 46.09 15.05
CA THR A 611 44.90 46.46 15.74
C THR A 611 45.83 45.25 15.78
N ALA A 612 47.00 45.35 15.13
CA ALA A 612 48.07 44.40 15.34
C ALA A 612 48.39 44.30 16.85
N PRO A 613 48.65 43.10 17.40
CA PRO A 613 49.19 43.02 18.75
C PRO A 613 50.48 43.84 18.80
N ALA A 614 50.59 44.71 19.80
CA ALA A 614 51.77 45.59 19.93
C ALA A 614 53.04 44.73 19.84
N PRO A 615 54.05 45.14 19.05
CA PRO A 615 55.28 44.38 18.94
C PRO A 615 55.85 44.19 20.34
N ALA A 616 56.17 42.95 20.70
CA ALA A 616 56.77 42.67 22.00
C ALA A 616 57.98 43.60 22.17
N PRO A 617 58.10 44.32 23.32
CA PRO A 617 59.19 45.26 23.50
C PRO A 617 60.51 44.51 23.27
N TRP A 618 61.38 45.11 22.46
CA TRP A 618 62.66 44.49 22.12
C TRP A 618 63.38 44.11 23.41
N PRO A 619 63.99 42.91 23.50
CA PRO A 619 64.76 42.55 24.68
C PRO A 619 65.80 43.66 24.93
N PRO A 620 65.93 44.15 26.17
CA PRO A 620 66.77 45.30 26.46
C PRO A 620 68.19 45.04 25.96
N ALA A 621 68.78 46.03 25.28
CA ALA A 621 70.08 45.89 24.64
C ALA A 621 71.11 45.36 25.63
N ALA A 622 71.82 44.30 25.25
CA ALA A 622 72.87 43.72 26.08
C ALA A 622 73.91 44.81 26.40
N PRO A 623 74.35 44.93 27.67
CA PRO A 623 75.32 45.95 28.05
C PRO A 623 76.61 45.78 27.26
N SER A 624 77.22 46.92 26.88
CA SER A 624 78.35 46.98 25.96
C SER A 624 79.52 46.09 26.40
N ALA A 625 79.94 45.17 25.53
CA ALA A 625 81.17 44.43 25.70
C ALA A 625 82.38 45.37 25.66
N SER A 626 83.24 45.29 26.69
CA SER A 626 84.55 45.95 26.71
C SER A 626 85.43 45.45 25.55
N PRO A 627 86.32 46.30 24.99
CA PRO A 627 87.09 45.95 23.80
C PRO A 627 88.12 44.83 24.08
N ALA A 628 88.13 43.81 23.22
CA ALA A 628 89.14 42.76 23.24
C ALA A 628 90.44 43.21 22.55
N PRO A 629 91.62 42.91 23.10
CA PRO A 629 92.90 43.16 22.44
C PRO A 629 93.16 42.19 21.26
N SER A 630 94.04 42.61 20.34
CA SER A 630 94.37 41.86 19.11
C SER A 630 95.36 40.69 19.34
N PRO A 631 95.43 39.70 18.42
CA PRO A 631 96.03 38.39 18.71
C PRO A 631 97.51 38.22 18.26
N PRO A 632 98.25 37.29 18.88
CA PRO A 632 99.44 36.66 18.30
C PRO A 632 99.12 35.30 17.64
N ALA A 633 100.04 34.80 16.80
CA ALA A 633 99.99 33.50 16.13
C ALA A 633 101.26 32.65 16.47
N PRO A 634 101.57 31.51 15.82
CA PRO A 634 101.00 30.20 16.18
C PRO A 634 102.05 29.07 16.40
N THR A 635 101.56 27.84 16.67
CA THR A 635 102.29 26.52 16.69
C THR A 635 103.22 26.23 17.90
N PRO A 636 103.65 24.96 18.16
CA PRO A 636 103.32 23.68 17.52
C PRO A 636 102.82 22.56 18.49
N THR A 637 102.46 21.40 17.92
CA THR A 637 102.10 20.14 18.63
C THR A 637 103.31 19.35 19.14
N PRO A 638 103.13 18.44 20.12
CA PRO A 638 103.35 17.01 19.80
C PRO A 638 102.39 15.99 20.47
N SER A 639 102.49 14.74 20.02
CA SER A 639 101.96 13.45 20.57
C SER A 639 103.17 12.59 21.01
N PRO A 640 103.11 11.47 21.79
CA PRO A 640 102.03 10.53 22.11
C PRO A 640 101.85 10.34 23.66
N ALA A 641 101.43 9.24 24.32
CA ALA A 641 101.24 7.81 23.99
C ALA A 641 100.29 7.05 24.97
N ALA A 642 100.22 5.72 24.85
CA ALA A 642 99.55 4.77 25.76
C ALA A 642 100.59 3.91 26.53
N PRO A 643 100.23 3.13 27.59
CA PRO A 643 99.75 1.74 27.37
C PRO A 643 98.83 1.07 28.46
N SER A 644 98.37 -0.14 28.13
CA SER A 644 98.18 -1.35 28.98
C SER A 644 97.11 -1.49 30.11
N ALA A 645 96.08 -2.30 29.79
CA ALA A 645 95.76 -3.63 30.39
C ALA A 645 94.97 -3.83 31.73
N SER A 646 94.12 -4.89 31.71
CA SER A 646 93.51 -5.64 32.85
C SER A 646 92.40 -4.92 33.67
N THR A 647 91.35 -5.54 34.26
CA THR A 647 90.92 -6.96 34.39
C THR A 647 89.36 -7.05 34.50
N ALA A 648 88.76 -8.24 34.35
CA ALA A 648 87.35 -8.56 34.73
C ALA A 648 87.24 -8.92 36.25
N PRO A 649 86.07 -9.27 36.88
CA PRO A 649 84.75 -9.64 36.33
C PRO A 649 83.45 -9.27 37.16
N ALA A 650 82.29 -9.80 36.70
CA ALA A 650 81.14 -10.35 37.48
C ALA A 650 80.07 -9.48 38.23
N ARG A 651 78.87 -9.39 37.61
CA ARG A 651 77.58 -10.04 38.02
C ARG A 651 76.76 -9.58 39.29
N ARG A 652 75.75 -8.71 39.05
CA ARG A 652 74.41 -8.60 39.76
C ARG A 652 74.40 -8.22 41.27
N PRO A 653 73.22 -7.95 41.91
CA PRO A 653 71.90 -7.52 41.42
C PRO A 653 71.33 -6.24 42.13
N SER A 654 70.17 -5.73 41.68
CA SER A 654 69.44 -4.61 42.34
C SER A 654 68.32 -5.08 43.31
N PRO A 655 67.99 -4.32 44.37
CA PRO A 655 66.93 -4.65 45.35
C PRO A 655 65.51 -4.15 44.99
N ARG A 656 64.52 -4.39 45.87
CA ARG A 656 63.05 -4.22 45.67
C ARG A 656 62.36 -3.79 46.99
N SER A 657 61.11 -3.29 46.89
CA SER A 657 60.07 -3.16 47.94
C SER A 657 60.22 -1.97 48.91
N THR A 658 59.15 -1.42 49.53
CA THR A 658 57.67 -1.67 49.51
C THR A 658 56.89 -0.40 48.98
N THR A 659 55.63 0.01 49.25
CA THR A 659 54.51 -0.44 50.13
C THR A 659 53.11 0.02 49.62
N THR A 660 52.21 -0.93 49.37
CA THR A 660 50.74 -0.97 49.65
C THR A 660 49.79 0.25 49.54
N THR A 661 48.70 0.05 48.77
CA THR A 661 47.30 0.09 49.27
C THR A 661 46.38 -0.71 48.31
N SER A 662 45.16 -1.08 48.73
CA SER A 662 44.32 -2.12 48.07
C SER A 662 42.85 -1.64 47.81
N PRO A 663 41.87 -2.45 47.36
CA PRO A 663 41.30 -2.26 46.02
C PRO A 663 39.75 -2.14 45.93
N ALA A 664 39.25 -1.90 44.72
CA ALA A 664 37.84 -2.04 44.32
C ALA A 664 37.73 -2.72 42.92
N PRO A 665 36.62 -3.39 42.57
CA PRO A 665 36.60 -4.40 41.50
C PRO A 665 36.30 -3.85 40.08
N ALA A 666 36.73 -4.61 39.08
CA ALA A 666 36.41 -4.39 37.67
C ALA A 666 35.11 -5.11 37.24
N PRO A 667 34.38 -4.61 36.23
CA PRO A 667 33.18 -5.27 35.69
C PRO A 667 33.53 -6.52 34.86
N ALA A 668 32.59 -7.47 34.80
CA ALA A 668 32.76 -8.75 34.11
C ALA A 668 32.68 -8.64 32.58
N ALA A 669 33.36 -9.55 31.88
CA ALA A 669 33.25 -9.71 30.43
C ALA A 669 31.94 -10.40 30.03
N ALA A 670 31.34 -9.98 28.92
CA ALA A 670 30.11 -10.58 28.39
C ALA A 670 30.42 -11.88 27.61
N PRO A 671 29.50 -12.88 27.61
CA PRO A 671 29.69 -14.14 26.89
C PRO A 671 29.47 -14.00 25.37
N SER A 672 30.16 -14.83 24.60
CA SER A 672 30.05 -14.90 23.13
C SER A 672 28.67 -15.39 22.67
N PRO A 673 28.14 -14.91 21.53
CA PRO A 673 26.90 -15.43 20.93
C PRO A 673 27.10 -16.84 20.34
N PRO A 674 26.03 -17.66 20.24
CA PRO A 674 26.10 -19.02 19.70
C PRO A 674 26.27 -19.06 18.17
N ALA A 675 26.76 -20.19 17.67
CA ALA A 675 27.03 -20.40 16.25
C ALA A 675 25.75 -20.51 15.40
N ALA A 676 25.80 -20.00 14.17
CA ALA A 676 24.75 -20.15 13.16
C ALA A 676 24.76 -21.55 12.52
N PRO A 677 23.60 -22.09 12.11
CA PRO A 677 23.51 -23.41 11.46
C PRO A 677 24.11 -23.41 10.04
N SER A 678 24.66 -24.55 9.63
CA SER A 678 25.31 -24.75 8.33
C SER A 678 24.34 -24.71 7.16
N ALA A 679 24.63 -23.89 6.15
CA ALA A 679 23.98 -23.97 4.85
C ALA A 679 24.60 -25.07 3.98
N SER A 680 23.76 -25.85 3.29
CA SER A 680 24.22 -26.86 2.32
C SER A 680 24.82 -26.21 1.06
N PRO A 681 25.81 -26.85 0.41
CA PRO A 681 26.43 -26.30 -0.79
C PRO A 681 25.51 -26.32 -2.01
N ALA A 682 25.58 -25.27 -2.83
CA ALA A 682 24.91 -25.22 -4.13
C ALA A 682 25.67 -26.07 -5.18
N PRO A 683 24.98 -26.69 -6.15
CA PRO A 683 25.61 -27.47 -7.21
C PRO A 683 26.35 -26.59 -8.23
N SER A 684 27.46 -27.10 -8.78
CA SER A 684 28.29 -26.42 -9.77
C SER A 684 27.56 -26.14 -11.10
N PRO A 685 27.90 -25.04 -11.81
CA PRO A 685 27.33 -24.75 -13.11
C PRO A 685 27.82 -25.72 -14.20
N SER A 686 26.90 -26.20 -15.03
CA SER A 686 27.22 -27.02 -16.22
C SER A 686 27.78 -26.16 -17.36
N ALA A 687 28.64 -26.77 -18.19
CA ALA A 687 29.23 -26.12 -19.36
C ALA A 687 28.18 -25.80 -20.44
N PRO A 688 28.36 -24.72 -21.24
CA PRO A 688 27.41 -24.33 -22.28
C PRO A 688 27.45 -25.28 -23.48
N THR A 689 26.30 -25.81 -23.86
CA THR A 689 26.11 -26.53 -25.13
C THR A 689 25.87 -25.54 -26.27
N SER A 690 26.53 -25.77 -27.41
CA SER A 690 26.37 -24.94 -28.60
C SER A 690 25.09 -25.29 -29.37
N THR A 691 24.31 -24.27 -29.71
CA THR A 691 23.18 -24.36 -30.65
C THR A 691 23.52 -23.66 -31.97
N PRO A 692 23.02 -24.16 -33.12
CA PRO A 692 23.34 -23.60 -34.43
C PRO A 692 22.57 -22.28 -34.71
N PRO A 693 23.06 -21.42 -35.61
CA PRO A 693 22.45 -20.13 -35.91
C PRO A 693 21.11 -20.27 -36.66
N PRO A 694 20.16 -19.32 -36.49
CA PRO A 694 18.89 -19.31 -37.20
C PRO A 694 19.06 -18.93 -38.69
N ALA A 695 18.15 -19.43 -39.53
CA ALA A 695 18.13 -19.12 -40.96
C ALA A 695 17.67 -17.67 -41.25
N ALA A 696 18.11 -17.14 -42.40
CA ALA A 696 17.76 -15.78 -42.84
C ALA A 696 16.28 -15.66 -43.26
N PRO A 697 15.63 -14.50 -43.04
CA PRO A 697 14.26 -14.25 -43.47
C PRO A 697 14.17 -14.11 -45.00
N SER A 698 13.17 -14.75 -45.61
CA SER A 698 12.90 -14.68 -47.05
C SER A 698 12.09 -13.44 -47.46
N THR A 699 12.11 -13.14 -48.76
CA THR A 699 11.61 -11.88 -49.34
C THR A 699 10.09 -11.79 -49.46
N THR A 700 9.56 -10.63 -49.05
CA THR A 700 8.58 -9.81 -49.79
C THR A 700 7.38 -10.50 -50.45
N THR A 701 6.19 -10.35 -49.87
CA THR A 701 4.90 -10.44 -50.58
C THR A 701 4.03 -9.23 -50.26
N ALA A 702 3.33 -8.68 -51.27
CA ALA A 702 2.53 -7.46 -51.15
C ALA A 702 1.02 -7.78 -51.06
N PRO A 703 0.22 -6.95 -50.36
CA PRO A 703 -1.24 -7.12 -50.31
C PRO A 703 -1.94 -6.54 -51.57
N PRO A 704 -3.03 -7.16 -52.04
CA PRO A 704 -3.83 -6.64 -53.17
C PRO A 704 -4.76 -5.48 -52.75
N PRO A 705 -5.15 -4.60 -53.70
CA PRO A 705 -5.99 -3.44 -53.42
C PRO A 705 -7.47 -3.81 -53.18
N ARG A 706 -8.20 -2.93 -52.47
CA ARG A 706 -9.67 -2.93 -52.39
C ARG A 706 -10.27 -1.64 -52.96
N PRO A 707 -11.51 -1.65 -53.51
CA PRO A 707 -11.98 -0.58 -54.38
C PRO A 707 -12.57 0.64 -53.66
N CYS A 708 -12.70 1.75 -54.39
CA CYS A 708 -13.22 3.02 -53.91
C CYS A 708 -14.70 2.95 -53.48
N LEU A 709 -15.03 3.62 -52.37
CA LEU A 709 -16.41 3.92 -51.98
C LEU A 709 -16.84 5.30 -52.52
N ARG A 710 -18.12 5.41 -52.92
CA ARG A 710 -18.71 6.62 -53.49
C ARG A 710 -18.83 7.76 -52.47
N ARG A 711 -18.57 8.98 -52.94
CA ARG A 711 -18.96 10.23 -52.28
C ARG A 711 -20.47 10.45 -52.47
N ALA A 712 -21.18 10.86 -51.42
CA ALA A 712 -22.58 11.27 -51.48
C ALA A 712 -22.72 12.71 -50.95
N SER A 713 -23.65 13.48 -51.53
CA SER A 713 -23.89 14.89 -51.20
C SER A 713 -25.01 15.04 -50.16
N PRO A 714 -25.00 16.10 -49.33
CA PRO A 714 -26.08 16.40 -48.38
C PRO A 714 -27.26 17.13 -49.05
N PRO A 715 -28.50 16.98 -48.54
CA PRO A 715 -29.64 17.83 -48.89
C PRO A 715 -29.65 19.14 -48.08
N THR A 716 -30.43 20.13 -48.52
CA THR A 716 -30.52 21.49 -47.96
C THR A 716 -31.94 21.89 -47.56
N SER A 717 -32.07 22.80 -46.58
CA SER A 717 -33.31 23.55 -46.20
C SER A 717 -34.46 22.70 -45.59
N THR A 718 -35.49 23.22 -44.91
CA THR A 718 -36.03 24.60 -44.74
C THR A 718 -36.43 24.98 -43.30
N SER A 719 -36.47 26.29 -43.08
CA SER A 719 -36.90 27.14 -41.94
C SER A 719 -38.32 27.02 -41.34
N ALA A 720 -38.43 27.23 -40.01
CA ALA A 720 -39.44 28.03 -39.26
C ALA A 720 -39.04 28.02 -37.75
N SER A 721 -39.15 29.04 -36.86
CA SER A 721 -39.86 30.34 -36.75
C SER A 721 -41.30 30.32 -36.19
N THR A 722 -41.46 30.46 -34.85
CA THR A 722 -42.23 31.54 -34.14
C THR A 722 -42.33 31.34 -32.60
N THR A 723 -41.84 32.35 -31.85
CA THR A 723 -42.23 32.95 -30.53
C THR A 723 -43.07 32.25 -29.40
N PRO A 724 -42.90 32.67 -28.12
CA PRO A 724 -43.54 32.08 -26.91
C PRO A 724 -44.61 32.97 -26.21
N PRO A 725 -45.24 32.44 -25.14
CA PRO A 725 -45.51 33.17 -23.89
C PRO A 725 -45.08 32.35 -22.63
N ALA A 726 -44.93 32.90 -21.41
CA ALA A 726 -44.89 34.30 -20.94
C ALA A 726 -43.95 34.38 -19.72
#